data_AF-A0A5C5FSE2-F1
#
_entry.id   AF-A0A5C5FSE2-F1
#
_cell.length_a   1.000
_cell.length_b   1.000
_cell.length_c   1.000
_cell.angle_alpha   90.00
_cell.angle_beta   90.00
_cell.angle_gamma   90.00
#
_symmetry.space_group_name_H-M   'P 1'
#
loop_
_entity.id
_entity.type
_entity.pdbx_description
1 polymer ?
#
loop_
_entity_poly.entity_id
_entity_poly.type
_entity_poly.pdbx_seq_one_letter_code
_entity_poly.pdbx_strand_id
1 'polypeptide(L)'
;MHTRHHSRLPSLPRTLLTTASLLSVTAGAHALVLPTSLISAPATGDLGSLDSLASRGNLASSVRKSINFGPSIAAAVHDGHDPSPALSVWNANHFAALHAIGDKCDALVDQGTRAVARCVGQELATSFVEQLHPDADFRLTDLVLSSHSGIVHAHFVQEIDGVPVANANVNVNVDLASGKVLSYGDSSFVGAIKGNEDSKAGYSRSRRASAWKQRVKTWATDAVDTIENAAGQVVFGSSPSSSDNGPQGATAGARASAADPREGLLTFLAIQSNNVQLSTRLASAPRAQLVDQMSVVEASEADKHDFEIAMDIADLDEPVKATLTYVHDGADVKLAWKYEVKSHDNMYEAYLTADGSVSPGDEVPLLVVDWVRDFASTGGELGIDSRASDIALREARPSAAATASSVTSAPVASTTDKKEVDAMRKVKPAYKVFPWGENDPSESDGKRVVLRGTLVELDDEASPAGWHLVPGEKREYGGATPDTFYFETRGNNVLAQDNPSGGNSMNGFRANGGKDMSFKFGIHMPKEGHSLDPTSYIEASTTELFYTNNEIHDLYHRYGFDEEAGNFQDHNFGRGGYGGDAVQANAQDGSGYNNANFATPPDGQRPRMRMYVWNAQQPYRDGDFEAGIVIHEYSHGLSTRLTGGPANSGCLGWGEAGGMGEGWGDFLATMIRMHDANVTDYSMGEWASARKNGIRNYRYSRNMTENPSTYKFLDKPGYWGVHAIGEVWAEMLFELSESLMDEYGFHATLFPPPVNGPDKTGYYDAELLAKKGKKVPAHGNTLAVQLVIDGMKLQPCRPSFQNARDAIITADEALTGGRNYCIIQKAFARRGLGPASRVVGSTPWGGGSRTEDYSPPARCVDDGGKKKKKAPKSFSA
;
A
#
# COMPACT_ATOMS: atom_id res chain seq x y z
N MET A 1 -57.60 -36.62 -15.30
CA MET A 1 -59.05 -36.78 -15.00
C MET A 1 -59.73 -35.41 -15.08
N HIS A 2 -61.07 -35.36 -14.92
CA HIS A 2 -61.96 -34.20 -15.11
C HIS A 2 -61.45 -32.87 -14.51
N THR A 3 -61.57 -31.66 -15.10
CA THR A 3 -62.48 -30.97 -16.07
C THR A 3 -63.67 -30.20 -15.47
N ARG A 4 -63.66 -28.86 -15.67
CA ARG A 4 -64.81 -27.92 -15.76
C ARG A 4 -65.51 -27.56 -14.43
N HIS A 5 -66.10 -26.37 -14.21
CA HIS A 5 -66.36 -25.18 -15.07
C HIS A 5 -66.42 -23.88 -14.19
N HIS A 6 -66.97 -22.68 -14.49
CA HIS A 6 -67.86 -22.16 -15.56
C HIS A 6 -67.68 -20.62 -15.78
N SER A 7 -67.93 -20.14 -17.01
CA SER A 7 -68.39 -18.80 -17.52
C SER A 7 -68.68 -17.58 -16.58
N ARG A 8 -68.63 -16.30 -17.02
CA ARG A 8 -69.25 -15.67 -18.24
C ARG A 8 -68.50 -14.45 -18.85
N LEU A 9 -69.03 -13.98 -19.99
CA LEU A 9 -68.57 -12.98 -21.00
C LEU A 9 -69.47 -11.69 -20.99
N PRO A 10 -69.39 -10.71 -21.95
CA PRO A 10 -68.29 -10.04 -22.69
C PRO A 10 -68.46 -8.48 -22.81
N SER A 11 -67.62 -7.76 -23.59
CA SER A 11 -68.03 -6.87 -24.73
C SER A 11 -66.90 -5.97 -25.32
N LEU A 12 -67.10 -5.46 -26.55
CA LEU A 12 -66.20 -4.55 -27.33
C LEU A 12 -66.99 -3.82 -28.45
N PRO A 13 -66.77 -2.51 -28.71
CA PRO A 13 -66.24 -2.01 -30.01
C PRO A 13 -65.30 -0.77 -29.83
N ARG A 14 -64.44 -0.27 -30.75
CA ARG A 14 -64.54 0.20 -32.17
C ARG A 14 -65.54 1.39 -32.34
N THR A 15 -65.26 2.52 -33.04
CA THR A 15 -64.13 2.95 -33.92
C THR A 15 -64.13 4.48 -34.30
N LEU A 16 -62.93 5.05 -34.60
CA LEU A 16 -62.56 6.04 -35.68
C LEU A 16 -62.74 7.60 -35.60
N LEU A 17 -61.61 8.28 -35.94
CA LEU A 17 -61.37 9.44 -36.85
C LEU A 17 -61.47 10.96 -36.45
N THR A 18 -60.31 11.66 -36.66
CA THR A 18 -60.10 13.07 -37.13
C THR A 18 -60.50 14.28 -36.24
N THR A 19 -59.87 15.48 -36.30
CA THR A 19 -58.79 16.09 -37.15
C THR A 19 -57.75 16.93 -36.38
N ALA A 20 -56.49 16.90 -36.85
CA ALA A 20 -55.44 17.95 -36.93
C ALA A 20 -55.38 19.20 -35.99
N SER A 21 -54.17 19.47 -35.48
CA SER A 21 -53.42 20.74 -35.66
C SER A 21 -51.93 20.58 -35.28
N LEU A 22 -51.05 21.45 -35.80
CA LEU A 22 -49.59 21.44 -35.53
C LEU A 22 -49.25 22.36 -34.34
N LEU A 23 -48.23 22.01 -33.55
CA LEU A 23 -46.98 22.80 -33.41
C LEU A 23 -45.97 22.15 -32.44
N SER A 24 -44.74 22.67 -32.43
CA SER A 24 -43.56 22.08 -31.80
C SER A 24 -43.07 22.81 -30.55
N VAL A 25 -42.64 22.03 -29.55
CA VAL A 25 -41.52 22.25 -28.59
C VAL A 25 -41.11 23.70 -28.27
N THR A 26 -41.28 24.11 -27.00
CA THR A 26 -40.27 24.84 -26.21
C THR A 26 -40.52 24.71 -24.69
N ALA A 27 -39.44 24.91 -23.92
CA ALA A 27 -39.29 24.75 -22.47
C ALA A 27 -40.18 25.65 -21.55
N GLY A 28 -40.20 25.33 -20.23
CA GLY A 28 -40.34 26.38 -19.21
C GLY A 28 -41.06 26.05 -17.88
N ALA A 29 -40.31 25.57 -16.88
CA ALA A 29 -40.39 25.90 -15.43
C ALA A 29 -41.68 25.72 -14.57
N HIS A 30 -41.44 25.52 -13.26
CA HIS A 30 -42.34 25.71 -12.09
C HIS A 30 -43.53 24.72 -11.92
N ALA A 31 -44.00 24.42 -10.70
CA ALA A 31 -43.42 24.49 -9.34
C ALA A 31 -44.32 23.68 -8.37
N LEU A 32 -43.83 23.31 -7.18
CA LEU A 32 -44.73 22.83 -6.10
C LEU A 32 -44.22 23.16 -4.67
N VAL A 33 -44.82 24.23 -4.14
CA VAL A 33 -44.97 24.72 -2.76
C VAL A 33 -44.43 23.86 -1.60
N LEU A 34 -43.65 24.51 -0.71
CA LEU A 34 -43.39 24.12 0.68
C LEU A 34 -44.29 24.91 1.66
N PRO A 35 -44.65 24.37 2.84
CA PRO A 35 -45.47 25.06 3.84
C PRO A 35 -44.72 26.17 4.59
N THR A 36 -45.46 27.18 5.06
CA THR A 36 -44.91 28.43 5.60
C THR A 36 -44.86 28.47 7.14
N SER A 37 -43.69 28.71 7.73
CA SER A 37 -43.56 29.06 9.16
C SER A 37 -42.27 29.85 9.48
N LEU A 38 -42.04 31.00 8.81
CA LEU A 38 -40.81 31.80 9.01
C LEU A 38 -40.98 33.31 8.71
N ILE A 39 -41.82 34.04 9.48
CA ILE A 39 -41.87 35.52 9.42
C ILE A 39 -42.12 36.13 10.82
N SER A 40 -41.06 36.38 11.60
CA SER A 40 -40.99 37.48 12.60
C SER A 40 -39.62 37.60 13.29
N ALA A 41 -38.68 38.32 12.69
CA ALA A 41 -37.50 38.89 13.37
C ALA A 41 -37.02 40.14 12.60
N PRO A 42 -36.57 41.23 13.26
CA PRO A 42 -36.28 42.50 12.58
C PRO A 42 -34.88 42.55 11.96
N ALA A 43 -34.77 43.24 10.83
CA ALA A 43 -33.50 43.46 10.12
C ALA A 43 -32.66 44.62 10.70
N THR A 44 -32.29 44.53 11.98
CA THR A 44 -31.15 45.24 12.59
C THR A 44 -30.73 44.52 13.87
N GLY A 45 -29.55 43.90 13.86
CA GLY A 45 -28.90 43.27 15.01
C GLY A 45 -27.43 43.06 14.67
N ASP A 46 -26.55 43.18 15.67
CA ASP A 46 -25.10 43.26 15.42
C ASP A 46 -24.53 41.99 14.76
N LEU A 47 -23.63 42.19 13.80
CA LEU A 47 -22.68 41.16 13.39
C LEU A 47 -21.65 41.03 14.51
N GLY A 48 -21.92 40.17 15.49
CA GLY A 48 -20.98 39.84 16.55
C GLY A 48 -19.61 39.49 15.96
N SER A 49 -18.55 40.17 16.43
CA SER A 49 -17.27 40.13 15.74
C SER A 49 -16.64 38.73 15.75
N LEU A 50 -15.74 38.49 14.80
CA LEU A 50 -15.01 37.22 14.63
C LEU A 50 -14.21 36.82 15.90
N ASP A 51 -13.88 37.78 16.77
CA ASP A 51 -13.27 37.55 18.08
C ASP A 51 -14.12 36.65 18.99
N SER A 52 -15.44 36.64 18.82
CA SER A 52 -16.38 35.78 19.57
C SER A 52 -16.26 34.29 19.22
N LEU A 53 -15.67 33.97 18.07
CA LEU A 53 -15.29 32.61 17.68
C LEU A 53 -13.82 32.30 18.01
N ALA A 54 -12.92 33.29 17.91
CA ALA A 54 -11.50 33.12 18.25
C ALA A 54 -11.24 32.90 19.76
N SER A 55 -12.16 33.32 20.63
CA SER A 55 -12.02 33.26 22.10
C SER A 55 -12.42 31.93 22.76
N ARG A 56 -12.88 30.94 21.98
CA ARG A 56 -13.09 29.55 22.46
C ARG A 56 -12.02 28.63 21.88
N GLY A 57 -10.95 28.43 22.65
CA GLY A 57 -9.86 27.52 22.26
C GLY A 57 -10.31 26.06 22.16
N ASN A 58 -9.84 25.39 21.10
CA ASN A 58 -10.03 23.97 20.76
C ASN A 58 -11.45 23.54 20.33
N LEU A 59 -11.50 22.40 19.61
CA LEU A 59 -12.70 21.64 19.22
C LEU A 59 -13.58 22.20 18.09
N ALA A 60 -12.98 22.47 16.93
CA ALA A 60 -13.58 22.04 15.66
C ALA A 60 -12.86 20.77 15.20
N SER A 61 -13.58 19.73 14.75
CA SER A 61 -12.92 18.68 13.97
C SER A 61 -12.69 19.24 12.58
N SER A 62 -11.43 19.44 12.21
CA SER A 62 -11.03 19.78 10.85
C SER A 62 -11.60 18.71 9.92
N VAL A 63 -12.50 19.11 9.00
CA VAL A 63 -13.01 18.17 8.00
C VAL A 63 -11.87 17.91 7.04
N ARG A 64 -11.25 16.74 7.16
CA ARG A 64 -10.10 16.33 6.36
C ARG A 64 -10.42 16.49 4.87
N LYS A 65 -9.52 17.18 4.17
CA LYS A 65 -9.55 17.34 2.71
C LYS A 65 -8.51 16.40 2.13
N SER A 66 -8.96 15.43 1.36
CA SER A 66 -8.12 14.50 0.61
C SER A 66 -7.81 15.06 -0.79
N ILE A 67 -6.55 15.00 -1.24
CA ILE A 67 -6.10 15.63 -2.50
C ILE A 67 -5.11 14.69 -3.21
N ASN A 68 -5.54 14.00 -4.27
CA ASN A 68 -4.72 12.99 -4.93
C ASN A 68 -4.95 13.02 -6.46
N PHE A 69 -3.92 13.39 -7.24
CA PHE A 69 -3.99 13.55 -8.70
C PHE A 69 -2.61 13.71 -9.34
N GLY A 70 -2.51 13.55 -10.67
CA GLY A 70 -1.29 13.85 -11.43
C GLY A 70 -1.34 13.35 -12.87
N PRO A 71 -0.24 13.45 -13.65
CA PRO A 71 -0.22 13.07 -15.06
C PRO A 71 -0.58 11.60 -15.29
N SER A 72 -1.47 11.36 -16.27
CA SER A 72 -1.85 10.01 -16.72
C SER A 72 -0.87 9.55 -17.80
N ILE A 73 0.24 8.95 -17.36
CA ILE A 73 1.23 8.30 -18.25
C ILE A 73 0.81 6.85 -18.47
N ALA A 74 0.89 6.38 -19.72
CA ALA A 74 0.64 4.98 -20.04
C ALA A 74 1.92 4.15 -19.78
N ALA A 75 1.90 3.37 -18.71
CA ALA A 75 2.83 2.25 -18.52
C ALA A 75 2.10 0.93 -18.87
N ALA A 76 2.84 -0.04 -19.43
CA ALA A 76 2.34 -1.37 -19.72
C ALA A 76 3.26 -2.43 -19.10
N VAL A 77 2.72 -3.60 -18.75
CA VAL A 77 3.54 -4.79 -18.48
C VAL A 77 3.91 -5.42 -19.83
N HIS A 78 5.21 -5.63 -20.05
CA HIS A 78 5.73 -6.43 -21.15
C HIS A 78 6.37 -7.69 -20.58
N ASP A 79 5.80 -8.87 -20.87
CA ASP A 79 6.13 -10.14 -20.24
C ASP A 79 6.52 -11.25 -21.26
N GLY A 80 6.64 -12.50 -20.79
CA GLY A 80 6.91 -13.66 -21.66
C GLY A 80 5.73 -14.11 -22.53
N HIS A 81 4.57 -13.45 -22.47
CA HIS A 81 3.33 -13.85 -23.12
C HIS A 81 2.86 -12.84 -24.20
N ASP A 82 3.06 -11.54 -23.99
CA ASP A 82 3.03 -10.50 -25.03
C ASP A 82 4.36 -9.69 -25.04
N PRO A 83 5.47 -10.32 -25.45
CA PRO A 83 6.81 -9.74 -25.30
C PRO A 83 7.03 -8.59 -26.29
N SER A 84 7.45 -7.44 -25.77
CA SER A 84 7.85 -6.31 -26.62
C SER A 84 9.02 -6.71 -27.56
N PRO A 85 9.22 -6.00 -28.68
CA PRO A 85 10.38 -6.23 -29.55
C PRO A 85 11.71 -6.10 -28.80
N ALA A 86 11.80 -5.18 -27.83
CA ALA A 86 12.99 -5.01 -26.99
C ALA A 86 13.23 -6.23 -26.09
N LEU A 87 12.20 -6.72 -25.40
CA LEU A 87 12.28 -7.92 -24.53
C LEU A 87 12.62 -9.17 -25.35
N SER A 88 12.02 -9.32 -26.52
CA SER A 88 12.28 -10.42 -27.45
C SER A 88 13.74 -10.43 -27.94
N VAL A 89 14.27 -9.26 -28.34
CA VAL A 89 15.66 -9.12 -28.79
C VAL A 89 16.65 -9.30 -27.65
N TRP A 90 16.34 -8.77 -26.45
CA TRP A 90 17.17 -8.98 -25.25
C TRP A 90 17.26 -10.45 -24.88
N ASN A 91 16.13 -11.12 -24.64
CA ASN A 91 16.10 -12.51 -24.21
C ASN A 91 16.65 -13.49 -25.26
N ALA A 92 16.74 -13.10 -26.53
CA ALA A 92 17.46 -13.85 -27.56
C ALA A 92 19.00 -13.72 -27.49
N ASN A 93 19.54 -12.64 -26.91
CA ASN A 93 20.97 -12.29 -26.97
C ASN A 93 21.68 -12.13 -25.60
N HIS A 94 20.93 -12.12 -24.49
CA HIS A 94 21.40 -11.85 -23.11
C HIS A 94 22.65 -12.65 -22.65
N PHE A 95 22.92 -13.83 -23.23
CA PHE A 95 24.15 -14.61 -22.99
C PHE A 95 25.45 -13.81 -23.24
N ALA A 96 25.43 -12.78 -24.07
CA ALA A 96 26.57 -11.89 -24.26
C ALA A 96 26.81 -10.93 -23.07
N ALA A 97 25.74 -10.51 -22.38
CA ALA A 97 25.81 -9.72 -21.15
C ALA A 97 26.25 -10.59 -19.96
N LEU A 98 25.63 -11.76 -19.76
CA LEU A 98 25.95 -12.69 -18.66
C LEU A 98 27.45 -12.95 -18.47
N HIS A 99 28.22 -13.05 -19.56
CA HIS A 99 29.68 -13.23 -19.49
C HIS A 99 30.44 -12.01 -18.92
N ALA A 100 30.05 -10.78 -19.26
CA ALA A 100 30.68 -9.57 -18.72
C ALA A 100 30.22 -9.24 -17.29
N ILE A 101 29.06 -9.79 -16.89
CA ILE A 101 28.48 -9.62 -15.56
C ILE A 101 29.14 -10.57 -14.55
N GLY A 102 29.50 -11.80 -14.95
CA GLY A 102 30.30 -12.72 -14.14
C GLY A 102 31.61 -12.08 -13.67
N ASP A 103 32.41 -11.56 -14.60
CA ASP A 103 33.68 -10.85 -14.33
C ASP A 103 33.54 -9.69 -13.30
N LYS A 104 32.35 -9.09 -13.17
CA LYS A 104 32.04 -8.06 -12.15
C LYS A 104 31.63 -8.67 -10.80
N CYS A 105 30.72 -9.65 -10.82
CA CYS A 105 30.10 -10.20 -9.62
C CYS A 105 30.92 -11.30 -8.92
N ASP A 106 31.94 -11.86 -9.59
CA ASP A 106 32.86 -12.87 -9.01
C ASP A 106 33.53 -12.38 -7.71
N ALA A 107 33.81 -11.08 -7.61
CA ALA A 107 34.37 -10.45 -6.40
C ALA A 107 33.43 -10.47 -5.17
N LEU A 108 32.16 -10.87 -5.35
CA LEU A 108 31.15 -10.98 -4.29
C LEU A 108 30.88 -12.43 -3.86
N VAL A 109 31.55 -13.43 -4.45
CA VAL A 109 31.37 -14.85 -4.08
C VAL A 109 31.68 -15.09 -2.60
N ASP A 110 32.74 -14.46 -2.07
CA ASP A 110 33.09 -14.51 -0.64
C ASP A 110 32.09 -13.78 0.27
N GLN A 111 31.17 -12.98 -0.29
CA GLN A 111 30.07 -12.32 0.41
C GLN A 111 28.76 -13.15 0.39
N GLY A 112 28.78 -14.31 -0.28
CA GLY A 112 27.69 -15.28 -0.29
C GLY A 112 26.68 -15.10 -1.43
N THR A 113 25.84 -16.13 -1.60
CA THR A 113 24.94 -16.26 -2.76
C THR A 113 23.93 -15.13 -2.92
N ARG A 114 23.45 -14.51 -1.82
CA ARG A 114 22.52 -13.35 -1.88
C ARG A 114 23.20 -12.11 -2.50
N ALA A 115 24.47 -11.87 -2.20
CA ALA A 115 25.24 -10.76 -2.77
C ALA A 115 25.49 -10.95 -4.28
N VAL A 116 25.92 -12.15 -4.69
CA VAL A 116 26.09 -12.50 -6.10
C VAL A 116 24.75 -12.42 -6.86
N ALA A 117 23.65 -12.94 -6.27
CA ALA A 117 22.32 -12.88 -6.86
C ALA A 117 21.82 -11.46 -7.10
N ARG A 118 21.96 -10.56 -6.11
CA ARG A 118 21.64 -9.13 -6.24
C ARG A 118 22.49 -8.48 -7.35
N CYS A 119 23.80 -8.71 -7.35
CA CYS A 119 24.70 -8.16 -8.37
C CYS A 119 24.33 -8.60 -9.80
N VAL A 120 24.10 -9.90 -10.02
CA VAL A 120 23.72 -10.43 -11.34
C VAL A 120 22.38 -9.89 -11.80
N GLY A 121 21.38 -9.80 -10.91
CA GLY A 121 20.07 -9.23 -11.24
C GLY A 121 20.14 -7.74 -11.56
N GLN A 122 20.84 -6.95 -10.73
CA GLN A 122 21.08 -5.53 -10.94
C GLN A 122 21.78 -5.26 -12.28
N GLU A 123 22.88 -5.96 -12.56
CA GLU A 123 23.67 -5.77 -13.77
C GLU A 123 22.91 -6.18 -15.04
N LEU A 124 22.09 -7.24 -14.98
CA LEU A 124 21.20 -7.63 -16.08
C LEU A 124 20.11 -6.58 -16.32
N ALA A 125 19.54 -6.02 -15.25
CA ALA A 125 18.51 -4.99 -15.33
C ALA A 125 19.07 -3.67 -15.88
N THR A 126 20.19 -3.17 -15.35
CA THR A 126 20.86 -1.96 -15.85
C THR A 126 21.24 -2.11 -17.32
N SER A 127 21.84 -3.24 -17.70
CA SER A 127 22.20 -3.51 -19.10
C SER A 127 20.98 -3.58 -20.04
N PHE A 128 19.80 -3.96 -19.52
CA PHE A 128 18.56 -3.93 -20.27
C PHE A 128 18.01 -2.50 -20.43
N VAL A 129 18.06 -1.68 -19.36
CA VAL A 129 17.66 -0.26 -19.40
C VAL A 129 18.57 0.54 -20.35
N GLU A 130 19.90 0.33 -20.29
CA GLU A 130 20.87 0.92 -21.24
C GLU A 130 20.58 0.55 -22.71
N GLN A 131 20.03 -0.65 -22.97
CA GLN A 131 19.63 -1.05 -24.32
C GLN A 131 18.26 -0.48 -24.73
N LEU A 132 17.36 -0.27 -23.77
CA LEU A 132 16.02 0.26 -23.98
C LEU A 132 16.05 1.77 -24.28
N HIS A 133 16.90 2.51 -23.53
CA HIS A 133 17.02 3.97 -23.57
C HIS A 133 18.50 4.41 -23.70
N PRO A 134 19.13 4.24 -24.87
CA PRO A 134 20.57 4.50 -25.05
C PRO A 134 20.98 5.98 -25.01
N ASP A 135 20.01 6.90 -25.00
CA ASP A 135 20.20 8.35 -25.06
C ASP A 135 19.64 9.08 -23.81
N ALA A 136 19.36 8.36 -22.71
CA ALA A 136 18.85 8.95 -21.45
C ALA A 136 19.45 8.27 -20.20
N ASP A 137 19.68 9.06 -19.15
CA ASP A 137 20.25 8.61 -17.89
C ASP A 137 19.19 8.04 -16.93
N PHE A 138 19.55 6.99 -16.19
CA PHE A 138 18.69 6.35 -15.19
C PHE A 138 19.48 6.02 -13.92
N ARG A 139 18.90 6.32 -12.75
CA ARG A 139 19.42 5.89 -11.45
C ARG A 139 18.59 4.74 -10.90
N LEU A 140 19.27 3.67 -10.49
CA LEU A 140 18.67 2.61 -9.69
C LEU A 140 18.23 3.20 -8.33
N THR A 141 16.95 3.14 -8.04
CA THR A 141 16.37 3.59 -6.76
C THR A 141 16.23 2.44 -5.77
N ASP A 142 15.94 1.23 -6.26
CA ASP A 142 15.68 0.06 -5.41
C ASP A 142 16.05 -1.26 -6.12
N LEU A 143 16.30 -2.29 -5.32
CA LEU A 143 16.65 -3.63 -5.77
C LEU A 143 16.18 -4.66 -4.74
N VAL A 144 15.22 -5.51 -5.10
CA VAL A 144 14.60 -6.51 -4.21
C VAL A 144 14.73 -7.92 -4.79
N LEU A 145 15.38 -8.84 -4.08
CA LEU A 145 15.42 -10.27 -4.40
C LEU A 145 14.27 -10.99 -3.69
N SER A 146 13.22 -11.34 -4.44
CA SER A 146 12.12 -12.16 -3.92
C SER A 146 12.58 -13.58 -3.62
N SER A 147 12.77 -13.86 -2.34
CA SER A 147 13.20 -15.15 -1.76
C SER A 147 12.35 -16.36 -2.20
N HIS A 148 11.04 -16.18 -2.36
CA HIS A 148 10.09 -17.23 -2.78
C HIS A 148 10.18 -17.60 -4.27
N SER A 149 10.39 -16.60 -5.12
CA SER A 149 10.28 -16.73 -6.58
C SER A 149 11.64 -16.78 -7.29
N GLY A 150 12.71 -16.28 -6.68
CA GLY A 150 14.04 -16.16 -7.31
C GLY A 150 14.15 -15.00 -8.31
N ILE A 151 13.19 -14.08 -8.29
CA ILE A 151 13.16 -12.88 -9.15
C ILE A 151 13.88 -11.74 -8.44
N VAL A 152 14.71 -11.00 -9.18
CA VAL A 152 15.21 -9.67 -8.77
C VAL A 152 14.34 -8.61 -9.42
N HIS A 153 13.72 -7.78 -8.60
CA HIS A 153 12.97 -6.60 -9.00
C HIS A 153 13.92 -5.40 -8.90
N ALA A 154 14.27 -4.80 -10.03
CA ALA A 154 15.15 -3.64 -10.10
C ALA A 154 14.35 -2.41 -10.52
N HIS A 155 14.44 -1.34 -9.74
CA HIS A 155 13.63 -0.14 -9.89
C HIS A 155 14.53 1.05 -10.22
N PHE A 156 14.16 1.79 -11.27
CA PHE A 156 14.94 2.91 -11.79
C PHE A 156 14.05 4.15 -11.96
N VAL A 157 14.63 5.33 -11.72
CA VAL A 157 14.06 6.62 -12.10
C VAL A 157 14.90 7.23 -13.21
N GLN A 158 14.26 7.83 -14.21
CA GLN A 158 14.95 8.62 -15.24
C GLN A 158 15.50 9.90 -14.61
N GLU A 159 16.69 10.32 -15.01
CA GLU A 159 17.29 11.57 -14.55
C GLU A 159 17.57 12.51 -15.73
N ILE A 160 17.46 13.82 -15.47
CA ILE A 160 17.80 14.88 -16.42
C ILE A 160 18.81 15.79 -15.72
N ASP A 161 20.03 15.87 -16.25
CA ASP A 161 21.10 16.71 -15.72
C ASP A 161 21.51 16.40 -14.25
N GLY A 162 21.17 15.21 -13.75
CA GLY A 162 21.35 14.76 -12.35
C GLY A 162 20.15 14.99 -11.43
N VAL A 163 19.01 15.46 -11.95
CA VAL A 163 17.76 15.66 -11.20
C VAL A 163 16.73 14.58 -11.61
N PRO A 164 16.11 13.86 -10.65
CA PRO A 164 15.21 12.75 -10.97
C PRO A 164 13.85 13.23 -11.50
N VAL A 165 13.29 12.50 -12.46
CA VAL A 165 11.94 12.71 -13.01
C VAL A 165 10.97 11.77 -12.30
N ALA A 166 10.29 12.23 -11.25
CA ALA A 166 9.61 11.38 -10.27
C ALA A 166 8.52 10.43 -10.82
N ASN A 167 7.91 10.74 -11.97
CA ASN A 167 6.91 9.87 -12.62
C ASN A 167 7.43 9.16 -13.89
N ALA A 168 8.73 9.21 -14.16
CA ALA A 168 9.41 8.44 -15.20
C ALA A 168 10.16 7.25 -14.57
N ASN A 169 9.40 6.21 -14.24
CA ASN A 169 9.89 5.03 -13.55
C ASN A 169 10.03 3.86 -14.54
N VAL A 170 11.04 3.03 -14.35
CA VAL A 170 11.22 1.76 -15.06
C VAL A 170 11.44 0.67 -14.03
N ASN A 171 10.63 -0.40 -14.07
CA ASN A 171 10.83 -1.59 -13.24
C ASN A 171 11.18 -2.78 -14.12
N VAL A 172 12.23 -3.53 -13.75
CA VAL A 172 12.74 -4.67 -14.52
C VAL A 172 12.80 -5.89 -13.61
N ASN A 173 12.09 -6.94 -13.99
CA ASN A 173 11.98 -8.17 -13.22
C ASN A 173 12.86 -9.25 -13.88
N VAL A 174 13.95 -9.65 -13.21
CA VAL A 174 14.94 -10.60 -13.72
C VAL A 174 14.80 -11.96 -13.05
N ASP A 175 14.54 -13.01 -13.83
CA ASP A 175 14.58 -14.40 -13.34
C ASP A 175 16.02 -14.91 -13.31
N LEU A 176 16.58 -15.03 -12.10
CA LEU A 176 17.94 -15.54 -11.90
C LEU A 176 18.10 -17.02 -12.30
N ALA A 177 17.02 -17.80 -12.33
CA ALA A 177 17.09 -19.21 -12.70
C ALA A 177 17.26 -19.43 -14.22
N SER A 178 16.85 -18.46 -15.06
CA SER A 178 17.05 -18.49 -16.50
C SER A 178 17.99 -17.40 -17.05
N GLY A 179 18.38 -16.42 -16.23
CA GLY A 179 19.25 -15.29 -16.61
C GLY A 179 18.57 -14.23 -17.49
N LYS A 180 17.23 -14.20 -17.49
CA LYS A 180 16.41 -13.39 -18.41
C LYS A 180 15.67 -12.28 -17.68
N VAL A 181 15.33 -11.22 -18.42
CA VAL A 181 14.24 -10.34 -18.01
C VAL A 181 12.93 -11.10 -18.24
N LEU A 182 12.19 -11.35 -17.17
CA LEU A 182 10.88 -12.00 -17.19
C LEU A 182 9.81 -11.02 -17.67
N SER A 183 9.80 -9.83 -17.08
CA SER A 183 8.97 -8.71 -17.52
C SER A 183 9.61 -7.36 -17.19
N TYR A 184 9.10 -6.30 -17.81
CA TYR A 184 9.40 -4.93 -17.40
C TYR A 184 8.17 -4.04 -17.57
N GLY A 185 8.19 -2.90 -16.89
CA GLY A 185 7.29 -1.78 -17.09
C GLY A 185 8.07 -0.47 -17.20
N ASP A 186 7.53 0.47 -17.95
CA ASP A 186 8.22 1.71 -18.35
C ASP A 186 7.21 2.87 -18.44
N SER A 187 7.51 3.98 -17.76
CA SER A 187 6.75 5.24 -17.82
C SER A 187 7.63 6.44 -18.16
N SER A 188 8.80 6.21 -18.76
CA SER A 188 9.83 7.23 -19.04
C SER A 188 9.40 8.29 -20.06
N PHE A 189 10.10 9.44 -20.03
CA PHE A 189 9.92 10.53 -20.98
C PHE A 189 10.83 10.35 -22.20
N VAL A 190 10.21 10.21 -23.38
CA VAL A 190 10.88 9.96 -24.68
C VAL A 190 10.86 11.21 -25.58
N GLY A 191 10.37 12.34 -25.09
CA GLY A 191 10.33 13.60 -25.85
C GLY A 191 11.71 14.26 -25.97
N ALA A 192 11.90 15.06 -27.01
CA ALA A 192 13.10 15.88 -27.13
C ALA A 192 13.10 16.97 -26.05
N ILE A 193 14.01 16.87 -25.08
CA ILE A 193 14.23 17.90 -24.06
C ILE A 193 14.52 19.22 -24.78
N LYS A 194 13.69 20.25 -24.54
CA LYS A 194 13.85 21.60 -25.11
C LYS A 194 14.96 22.36 -24.38
N GLY A 195 16.17 21.81 -24.43
CA GLY A 195 17.38 22.46 -23.94
C GLY A 195 17.60 23.77 -24.70
N ASN A 196 17.88 24.84 -23.95
CA ASN A 196 18.31 26.10 -24.52
C ASN A 196 19.65 25.89 -25.25
N GLU A 197 19.89 26.55 -26.38
CA GLU A 197 21.14 26.36 -27.13
C GLU A 197 22.35 26.91 -26.35
N ASP A 198 23.15 26.05 -25.71
CA ASP A 198 24.60 26.01 -25.99
C ASP A 198 25.40 24.83 -25.38
N SER A 199 26.61 24.65 -25.90
CA SER A 199 27.74 23.81 -25.42
C SER A 199 27.69 22.28 -25.67
N LYS A 200 28.34 21.86 -26.77
CA LYS A 200 28.78 20.47 -27.00
C LYS A 200 30.25 20.28 -26.62
N ALA A 201 30.57 19.25 -25.83
CA ALA A 201 31.90 18.67 -25.73
C ALA A 201 31.77 17.14 -25.53
N GLY A 202 32.17 16.36 -26.54
CA GLY A 202 31.88 14.92 -26.59
C GLY A 202 33.03 14.01 -26.14
N TYR A 203 32.70 12.73 -25.90
CA TYR A 203 33.68 11.66 -25.71
C TYR A 203 33.30 10.43 -26.55
N SER A 204 34.27 9.56 -26.85
CA SER A 204 34.08 8.35 -27.67
C SER A 204 34.83 7.17 -27.06
N ARG A 205 34.24 5.98 -27.12
CA ARG A 205 34.86 4.69 -26.73
C ARG A 205 34.59 3.64 -27.80
N SER A 206 35.49 2.67 -27.94
CA SER A 206 35.43 1.65 -29.00
C SER A 206 35.67 0.22 -28.49
N ARG A 207 35.05 -0.75 -29.16
CA ARG A 207 35.03 -2.18 -28.78
C ARG A 207 36.34 -2.92 -29.11
N ARG A 208 36.67 -3.97 -28.36
CA ARG A 208 37.48 -5.11 -28.82
C ARG A 208 37.11 -6.42 -28.10
N ALA A 209 37.06 -7.52 -28.84
CA ALA A 209 36.95 -8.89 -28.33
C ALA A 209 37.47 -9.89 -29.38
N SER A 210 38.09 -11.01 -28.97
CA SER A 210 38.18 -12.31 -29.70
C SER A 210 39.15 -13.31 -29.03
N ALA A 211 39.17 -14.56 -29.53
CA ALA A 211 40.12 -15.64 -29.18
C ALA A 211 39.98 -16.33 -27.79
N TRP A 212 38.74 -16.67 -27.41
CA TRP A 212 38.36 -17.48 -26.24
C TRP A 212 38.26 -19.00 -26.52
N LYS A 213 37.69 -19.39 -27.69
CA LYS A 213 37.17 -20.74 -27.99
C LYS A 213 38.10 -21.95 -27.81
N GLN A 214 39.42 -21.76 -27.74
CA GLN A 214 40.38 -22.88 -27.67
C GLN A 214 40.67 -23.37 -26.24
N ARG A 215 40.46 -22.55 -25.20
CA ARG A 215 40.93 -22.84 -23.82
C ARG A 215 39.87 -23.47 -22.91
N VAL A 216 38.60 -23.09 -23.11
CA VAL A 216 37.42 -23.55 -22.33
C VAL A 216 37.36 -25.07 -22.16
N LYS A 217 37.73 -25.82 -23.21
CA LYS A 217 37.52 -27.27 -23.27
C LYS A 217 38.44 -28.09 -22.35
N THR A 218 39.52 -27.51 -21.82
CA THR A 218 40.44 -28.21 -20.91
C THR A 218 40.08 -27.97 -19.45
N TRP A 219 39.65 -26.75 -19.10
CA TRP A 219 39.48 -26.34 -17.70
C TRP A 219 38.18 -26.83 -17.03
N ALA A 220 37.20 -27.28 -17.82
CA ALA A 220 35.94 -27.82 -17.31
C ALA A 220 36.07 -29.22 -16.66
N THR A 221 37.27 -29.82 -16.64
CA THR A 221 37.51 -31.17 -16.09
C THR A 221 38.22 -31.12 -14.73
N ASP A 222 39.21 -30.23 -14.57
CA ASP A 222 40.08 -30.20 -13.38
C ASP A 222 39.45 -29.51 -12.16
N ALA A 223 38.35 -28.77 -12.36
CA ALA A 223 37.72 -27.93 -11.32
C ALA A 223 36.94 -28.69 -10.23
N VAL A 224 36.77 -30.02 -10.36
CA VAL A 224 35.99 -30.83 -9.42
C VAL A 224 36.81 -31.31 -8.21
N ASP A 225 38.13 -31.48 -8.37
CA ASP A 225 38.97 -32.21 -7.40
C ASP A 225 39.63 -31.34 -6.32
N THR A 226 39.43 -30.01 -6.30
CA THR A 226 40.14 -29.08 -5.37
C THR A 226 39.25 -28.48 -4.27
N ILE A 227 38.33 -29.27 -3.72
CA ILE A 227 37.38 -28.84 -2.68
C ILE A 227 38.02 -28.71 -1.26
N GLU A 228 39.26 -29.16 -1.05
CA GLU A 228 39.76 -29.48 0.30
C GLU A 228 40.46 -28.37 1.13
N ASN A 229 40.75 -27.15 0.64
CA ASN A 229 41.66 -26.22 1.36
C ASN A 229 41.24 -24.73 1.51
N ALA A 230 40.60 -24.44 2.66
CA ALA A 230 40.82 -23.32 3.59
C ALA A 230 40.85 -21.82 3.13
N ALA A 231 39.73 -21.14 3.45
CA ALA A 231 39.50 -19.76 3.92
C ALA A 231 40.65 -18.73 4.17
N GLY A 232 40.35 -17.44 3.89
CA GLY A 232 41.07 -16.23 4.34
C GLY A 232 40.20 -14.97 4.23
N GLN A 233 40.50 -13.86 4.96
CA GLN A 233 39.62 -12.68 5.09
C GLN A 233 40.19 -11.32 4.64
N VAL A 234 39.24 -10.45 4.27
CA VAL A 234 39.16 -8.96 4.14
C VAL A 234 40.15 -8.11 4.96
N VAL A 235 40.47 -6.89 4.48
CA VAL A 235 40.46 -5.62 5.27
C VAL A 235 40.46 -4.37 4.36
N PHE A 236 39.84 -3.26 4.81
CA PHE A 236 39.72 -1.95 4.13
C PHE A 236 40.86 -0.95 4.50
N GLY A 237 40.92 0.21 3.83
CA GLY A 237 41.80 1.35 4.17
C GLY A 237 41.22 2.72 3.73
N SER A 238 41.57 3.81 4.43
CA SER A 238 40.77 5.05 4.49
C SER A 238 41.43 6.36 3.99
N SER A 239 40.57 7.37 3.79
CA SER A 239 40.76 8.85 3.72
C SER A 239 41.79 9.45 4.73
N PRO A 240 42.26 10.74 4.63
CA PRO A 240 41.37 11.94 4.73
C PRO A 240 41.85 13.32 4.16
N SER A 241 41.05 14.37 4.45
CA SER A 241 41.39 15.81 4.66
C SER A 241 41.48 16.77 3.45
N SER A 242 41.22 18.10 3.55
CA SER A 242 40.38 18.92 4.47
C SER A 242 40.47 20.43 4.10
N SER A 243 39.39 21.23 4.27
CA SER A 243 39.47 22.60 4.83
C SER A 243 38.11 23.29 4.97
N ASP A 244 37.89 23.97 6.09
CA ASP A 244 36.71 24.78 6.47
C ASP A 244 36.77 26.21 5.90
N ASN A 245 35.61 26.89 5.75
CA ASN A 245 35.40 28.35 5.87
C ASN A 245 33.96 28.77 5.47
N GLY A 246 33.26 29.46 6.38
CA GLY A 246 32.14 30.36 6.06
C GLY A 246 32.23 31.67 6.89
N PRO A 247 31.23 32.56 6.85
CA PRO A 247 30.10 32.64 5.91
C PRO A 247 29.96 34.03 5.25
N GLN A 248 29.39 34.08 4.04
CA GLN A 248 28.69 35.26 3.49
C GLN A 248 27.86 34.85 2.27
N GLY A 249 26.66 35.42 2.13
CA GLY A 249 25.70 35.03 1.10
C GLY A 249 25.71 35.88 -0.17
N ALA A 250 24.69 35.63 -1.00
CA ALA A 250 24.31 36.27 -2.28
C ALA A 250 24.73 35.53 -3.57
N THR A 251 23.76 35.54 -4.52
CA THR A 251 23.82 35.11 -5.93
C THR A 251 24.10 33.63 -6.23
N ALA A 252 23.02 32.91 -6.57
CA ALA A 252 23.09 31.62 -7.26
C ALA A 252 23.62 31.76 -8.70
N GLY A 253 24.40 30.78 -9.17
CA GLY A 253 25.13 30.84 -10.44
C GLY A 253 24.72 29.79 -11.48
N ALA A 254 23.77 30.16 -12.36
CA ALA A 254 23.65 29.67 -13.73
C ALA A 254 23.60 28.13 -14.00
N ARG A 255 22.64 27.44 -13.38
CA ARG A 255 21.65 26.65 -14.16
C ARG A 255 20.27 27.30 -13.97
N ALA A 256 19.30 27.02 -14.84
CA ALA A 256 18.00 27.71 -14.83
C ALA A 256 17.41 27.73 -13.41
N SER A 257 17.30 28.92 -12.81
CA SER A 257 17.21 29.04 -11.36
C SER A 257 15.91 28.46 -10.84
N ALA A 258 16.00 27.43 -9.98
CA ALA A 258 14.85 26.95 -9.26
C ALA A 258 14.26 28.06 -8.38
N ALA A 259 12.93 28.15 -8.31
CA ALA A 259 12.23 29.03 -7.39
C ALA A 259 12.50 28.62 -5.92
N ASP A 260 12.31 29.54 -4.98
CA ASP A 260 12.49 29.26 -3.54
C ASP A 260 11.50 28.19 -3.07
N PRO A 261 11.94 27.07 -2.46
CA PRO A 261 11.05 25.98 -2.06
C PRO A 261 10.05 26.38 -0.96
N ARG A 262 10.26 27.51 -0.27
CA ARG A 262 9.26 28.03 0.68
C ARG A 262 8.00 28.51 -0.02
N GLU A 263 8.12 29.07 -1.23
CA GLU A 263 7.00 29.66 -1.95
C GLU A 263 6.01 28.56 -2.41
N GLY A 264 6.50 27.52 -3.08
CA GLY A 264 5.66 26.37 -3.46
C GLY A 264 5.00 25.71 -2.26
N LEU A 265 5.71 25.60 -1.12
CA LEU A 265 5.14 25.07 0.12
C LEU A 265 4.00 25.96 0.69
N LEU A 266 4.15 27.29 0.70
CA LEU A 266 3.08 28.20 1.12
C LEU A 266 1.83 28.05 0.24
N THR A 267 2.01 27.91 -1.07
CA THR A 267 0.90 27.67 -2.01
C THR A 267 0.24 26.32 -1.77
N PHE A 268 0.99 25.24 -1.53
CA PHE A 268 0.40 23.95 -1.16
C PHE A 268 -0.34 24.00 0.18
N LEU A 269 0.21 24.66 1.20
CA LEU A 269 -0.45 24.83 2.50
C LEU A 269 -1.77 25.60 2.36
N ALA A 270 -1.83 26.63 1.52
CA ALA A 270 -3.08 27.33 1.20
C ALA A 270 -4.09 26.45 0.43
N ILE A 271 -3.61 25.54 -0.43
CA ILE A 271 -4.47 24.59 -1.16
C ILE A 271 -5.05 23.52 -0.22
N GLN A 272 -4.27 22.97 0.73
CA GLN A 272 -4.73 21.85 1.58
C GLN A 272 -5.47 22.29 2.86
N SER A 273 -5.16 23.47 3.42
CA SER A 273 -5.59 23.85 4.77
C SER A 273 -7.10 24.04 4.94
N ASN A 274 -7.69 23.23 5.82
CA ASN A 274 -9.04 23.41 6.38
C ASN A 274 -9.02 24.10 7.75
N ASN A 275 -7.84 24.30 8.35
CA ASN A 275 -7.67 25.06 9.58
C ASN A 275 -7.94 26.54 9.27
N VAL A 276 -9.09 27.05 9.72
CA VAL A 276 -9.54 28.42 9.47
C VAL A 276 -8.53 29.46 9.97
N GLN A 277 -7.77 29.18 11.03
CA GLN A 277 -6.75 30.10 11.54
C GLN A 277 -5.55 30.16 10.59
N LEU A 278 -5.05 29.00 10.15
CA LEU A 278 -3.97 28.92 9.15
C LEU A 278 -4.40 29.55 7.82
N SER A 279 -5.56 29.19 7.29
CA SER A 279 -6.07 29.74 6.02
C SER A 279 -6.33 31.25 6.11
N THR A 280 -6.75 31.78 7.28
CA THR A 280 -6.84 33.24 7.51
C THR A 280 -5.46 33.88 7.60
N ARG A 281 -4.47 33.26 8.25
CA ARG A 281 -3.09 33.75 8.37
C ARG A 281 -2.43 33.85 6.98
N LEU A 282 -2.53 32.78 6.17
CA LEU A 282 -2.05 32.73 4.79
C LEU A 282 -2.74 33.76 3.88
N ALA A 283 -4.03 34.05 4.11
CA ALA A 283 -4.79 35.02 3.31
C ALA A 283 -4.67 36.49 3.75
N SER A 284 -4.07 36.78 4.92
CA SER A 284 -3.99 38.13 5.50
C SER A 284 -2.57 38.70 5.62
N ALA A 285 -1.55 37.85 5.69
CA ALA A 285 -0.16 38.28 5.72
C ALA A 285 0.41 38.50 4.30
N PRO A 286 1.22 39.55 4.07
CA PRO A 286 2.04 39.65 2.85
C PRO A 286 2.97 38.45 2.73
N ARG A 287 2.99 37.80 1.56
CA ARG A 287 3.68 36.52 1.34
C ARG A 287 5.16 36.51 1.73
N ALA A 288 5.90 37.59 1.46
CA ALA A 288 7.28 37.75 1.91
C ALA A 288 7.45 37.65 3.43
N GLN A 289 6.51 38.19 4.23
CA GLN A 289 6.55 38.07 5.70
C GLN A 289 6.29 36.64 6.18
N LEU A 290 5.62 35.79 5.37
CA LEU A 290 5.49 34.36 5.65
C LEU A 290 6.80 33.65 5.31
N VAL A 291 7.42 33.95 4.16
CA VAL A 291 8.75 33.41 3.79
C VAL A 291 9.83 33.77 4.83
N ASP A 292 9.78 34.97 5.42
CA ASP A 292 10.66 35.39 6.54
C ASP A 292 10.43 34.60 7.85
N GLN A 293 9.27 33.94 8.01
CA GLN A 293 8.92 33.06 9.15
C GLN A 293 9.19 31.56 8.85
N MET A 294 9.91 31.27 7.75
CA MET A 294 10.30 29.92 7.34
C MET A 294 11.82 29.83 7.23
N SER A 295 12.44 28.99 8.06
CA SER A 295 13.85 28.65 7.93
C SER A 295 14.03 27.49 6.95
N VAL A 296 15.15 27.51 6.23
CA VAL A 296 15.56 26.45 5.30
C VAL A 296 16.96 26.00 5.69
N VAL A 297 17.16 24.70 5.75
CA VAL A 297 18.46 24.05 6.00
C VAL A 297 18.71 23.05 4.88
N GLU A 298 19.94 22.98 4.35
CA GLU A 298 20.34 21.90 3.44
C GLU A 298 20.37 20.58 4.22
N ALA A 299 19.65 19.56 3.75
CA ALA A 299 19.42 18.33 4.54
C ALA A 299 20.66 17.42 4.62
N SER A 300 21.63 17.59 3.69
CA SER A 300 22.79 16.73 3.52
C SER A 300 23.89 17.45 2.73
N GLU A 301 25.15 17.37 3.14
CA GLU A 301 26.28 17.84 2.31
C GLU A 301 26.46 17.01 1.02
N ALA A 302 25.92 15.78 0.97
CA ALA A 302 25.98 14.91 -0.19
C ALA A 302 24.92 15.25 -1.24
N ASP A 303 23.72 15.64 -0.81
CA ASP A 303 22.52 15.76 -1.67
C ASP A 303 22.06 17.23 -1.76
N LYS A 304 22.73 18.01 -2.61
CA LYS A 304 22.53 19.46 -2.82
C LYS A 304 21.19 19.88 -3.44
N HIS A 305 20.20 19.00 -3.35
CA HIS A 305 18.86 19.12 -3.92
C HIS A 305 17.76 18.85 -2.87
N ASP A 306 18.14 18.45 -1.64
CA ASP A 306 17.25 18.20 -0.51
C ASP A 306 17.41 19.29 0.57
N PHE A 307 16.27 19.82 1.01
CA PHE A 307 16.17 20.86 2.03
C PHE A 307 15.14 20.47 3.10
N GLU A 308 15.39 20.87 4.35
CA GLU A 308 14.37 20.85 5.41
C GLU A 308 13.84 22.26 5.64
N ILE A 309 12.52 22.39 5.73
CA ILE A 309 11.82 23.66 5.94
C ILE A 309 11.03 23.61 7.26
N ALA A 310 11.49 24.37 8.24
CA ALA A 310 10.78 24.58 9.51
C ALA A 310 10.08 25.94 9.52
N MET A 311 8.92 26.04 10.17
CA MET A 311 8.09 27.25 10.15
C MET A 311 7.27 27.44 11.42
N ASP A 312 7.13 28.68 11.89
CA ASP A 312 6.28 29.05 13.03
C ASP A 312 4.81 29.35 12.61
N ILE A 313 4.47 29.07 11.36
CA ILE A 313 3.28 29.59 10.66
C ILE A 313 2.09 28.63 10.72
N ALA A 314 2.34 27.33 10.76
CA ALA A 314 1.33 26.28 10.60
C ALA A 314 1.49 25.21 11.66
N ASP A 315 0.38 24.59 12.06
CA ASP A 315 0.35 23.45 12.98
C ASP A 315 0.78 22.16 12.24
N LEU A 316 2.07 22.09 11.90
CA LEU A 316 2.77 20.92 11.36
C LEU A 316 3.57 20.27 12.49
N ASP A 317 3.50 18.95 12.64
CA ASP A 317 4.18 18.24 13.73
C ASP A 317 5.67 18.02 13.48
N GLU A 318 6.12 18.10 12.22
CA GLU A 318 7.49 17.87 11.77
C GLU A 318 7.90 18.93 10.71
N PRO A 319 9.20 19.25 10.55
CA PRO A 319 9.70 20.02 9.42
C PRO A 319 9.37 19.36 8.09
N VAL A 320 9.15 20.16 7.04
CA VAL A 320 8.82 19.66 5.70
C VAL A 320 10.10 19.42 4.91
N LYS A 321 10.31 18.18 4.45
CA LYS A 321 11.36 17.89 3.46
C LYS A 321 10.95 18.40 2.08
N ALA A 322 11.83 19.11 1.39
CA ALA A 322 11.68 19.60 0.04
C ALA A 322 12.82 19.09 -0.88
N THR A 323 12.49 18.38 -1.96
CA THR A 323 13.42 17.74 -2.89
C THR A 323 13.22 18.28 -4.31
N LEU A 324 14.30 18.69 -4.99
CA LEU A 324 14.22 19.14 -6.40
C LEU A 324 14.02 17.94 -7.34
N THR A 325 13.07 18.04 -8.26
CA THR A 325 12.67 16.96 -9.15
C THR A 325 12.04 17.49 -10.45
N TYR A 326 11.74 16.60 -11.38
CA TYR A 326 10.94 16.87 -12.58
C TYR A 326 9.66 16.05 -12.58
N VAL A 327 8.60 16.58 -13.19
CA VAL A 327 7.34 15.86 -13.47
C VAL A 327 7.01 16.02 -14.95
N HIS A 328 6.69 14.92 -15.65
CA HIS A 328 6.34 14.94 -17.08
C HIS A 328 4.87 14.56 -17.32
N ASP A 329 4.27 15.12 -18.36
CA ASP A 329 2.90 14.77 -18.81
C ASP A 329 2.86 13.96 -20.11
N GLY A 330 4.02 13.47 -20.55
CA GLY A 330 4.21 12.75 -21.81
C GLY A 330 4.38 13.65 -23.05
N ALA A 331 4.06 14.94 -22.96
CA ALA A 331 4.34 15.92 -24.01
C ALA A 331 5.52 16.84 -23.64
N ASP A 332 5.56 17.30 -22.39
CA ASP A 332 6.62 18.16 -21.84
C ASP A 332 7.03 17.72 -20.42
N VAL A 333 8.21 18.18 -19.98
CA VAL A 333 8.75 17.99 -18.62
C VAL A 333 8.78 19.33 -17.89
N LYS A 334 8.42 19.35 -16.61
CA LYS A 334 8.31 20.56 -15.78
C LYS A 334 9.15 20.40 -14.51
N LEU A 335 9.99 21.39 -14.21
CA LEU A 335 10.78 21.44 -12.97
C LEU A 335 9.84 21.63 -11.78
N ALA A 336 10.08 20.89 -10.69
CA ALA A 336 9.21 20.83 -9.54
C ALA A 336 9.97 20.67 -8.22
N TRP A 337 9.34 21.10 -7.13
CA TRP A 337 9.70 20.72 -5.77
C TRP A 337 8.73 19.66 -5.29
N LYS A 338 9.24 18.48 -4.88
CA LYS A 338 8.51 17.51 -4.06
C LYS A 338 8.56 17.98 -2.61
N TYR A 339 7.43 17.95 -1.91
CA TYR A 339 7.32 18.21 -0.47
C TYR A 339 6.74 16.99 0.25
N GLU A 340 7.37 16.54 1.34
CA GLU A 340 6.79 15.57 2.27
C GLU A 340 6.20 16.33 3.47
N VAL A 341 4.87 16.52 3.46
CA VAL A 341 4.15 17.39 4.41
C VAL A 341 3.33 16.54 5.38
N LYS A 342 3.67 16.59 6.67
CA LYS A 342 2.96 15.90 7.76
C LYS A 342 2.26 16.93 8.66
N SER A 343 0.98 16.68 8.96
CA SER A 343 0.18 17.49 9.88
C SER A 343 -0.71 16.60 10.75
N HIS A 344 -1.33 17.20 11.77
CA HIS A 344 -2.18 16.51 12.75
C HIS A 344 -3.22 15.59 12.10
N ASP A 345 -3.89 16.07 11.04
CA ASP A 345 -4.93 15.31 10.35
C ASP A 345 -4.39 14.38 9.24
N ASN A 346 -3.24 14.71 8.63
CA ASN A 346 -2.93 14.29 7.26
C ASN A 346 -1.42 14.11 6.94
N MET A 347 -1.09 13.35 5.90
CA MET A 347 0.28 13.26 5.34
C MET A 347 0.24 13.23 3.80
N TYR A 348 1.08 14.07 3.18
CA TYR A 348 1.10 14.33 1.75
C TYR A 348 2.50 14.25 1.14
N GLU A 349 2.57 13.76 -0.09
CA GLU A 349 3.68 13.97 -1.02
C GLU A 349 3.20 14.87 -2.17
N ALA A 350 3.65 16.13 -2.21
CA ALA A 350 3.11 17.15 -3.12
C ALA A 350 4.18 17.73 -4.04
N TYR A 351 3.88 17.88 -5.33
CA TYR A 351 4.81 18.36 -6.35
C TYR A 351 4.28 19.65 -6.99
N LEU A 352 4.98 20.77 -6.81
CA LEU A 352 4.61 22.07 -7.37
C LEU A 352 5.71 22.62 -8.29
N THR A 353 5.32 23.38 -9.32
CA THR A 353 6.25 24.02 -10.27
C THR A 353 7.35 24.81 -9.57
N ALA A 354 8.60 24.56 -9.97
CA ALA A 354 9.80 25.16 -9.39
C ALA A 354 10.66 25.94 -10.40
N ASP A 355 10.15 26.22 -11.61
CA ASP A 355 10.82 27.09 -12.58
C ASP A 355 10.84 28.55 -12.06
N GLY A 356 12.01 29.18 -11.98
CA GLY A 356 12.15 30.56 -11.50
C GLY A 356 11.56 31.66 -12.39
N SER A 357 10.92 31.31 -13.51
CA SER A 357 10.02 32.21 -14.25
C SER A 357 8.58 32.25 -13.68
N VAL A 358 8.24 31.35 -12.76
CA VAL A 358 6.98 31.39 -11.99
C VAL A 358 7.06 32.47 -10.91
N SER A 359 6.09 33.37 -10.86
CA SER A 359 6.00 34.37 -9.80
C SER A 359 5.59 33.74 -8.46
N PRO A 360 6.09 34.23 -7.32
CA PRO A 360 5.59 33.84 -6.00
C PRO A 360 4.06 33.95 -5.88
N GLY A 361 3.39 32.81 -5.73
CA GLY A 361 1.93 32.67 -5.67
C GLY A 361 1.27 32.14 -6.95
N ASP A 362 1.99 32.05 -8.07
CA ASP A 362 1.53 31.45 -9.33
C ASP A 362 1.88 29.95 -9.43
N GLU A 363 2.36 29.30 -8.36
CA GLU A 363 2.85 27.92 -8.41
C GLU A 363 1.72 26.91 -8.62
N VAL A 364 1.88 26.04 -9.61
CA VAL A 364 0.87 25.04 -9.99
C VAL A 364 1.23 23.67 -9.41
N PRO A 365 0.32 23.00 -8.68
CA PRO A 365 0.53 21.60 -8.31
C PRO A 365 0.39 20.68 -9.54
N LEU A 366 1.42 19.89 -9.79
CA LEU A 366 1.57 19.02 -10.96
C LEU A 366 1.18 17.57 -10.66
N LEU A 367 1.46 17.14 -9.43
CA LEU A 367 1.23 15.81 -8.88
C LEU A 367 1.04 15.98 -7.37
N VAL A 368 0.06 15.30 -6.78
CA VAL A 368 -0.10 15.20 -5.33
C VAL A 368 -0.51 13.76 -5.03
N VAL A 369 0.20 13.11 -4.11
CA VAL A 369 -0.16 11.82 -3.54
C VAL A 369 -0.55 12.05 -2.09
N ASP A 370 -1.76 11.62 -1.77
CA ASP A 370 -2.29 11.58 -0.41
C ASP A 370 -1.91 10.23 0.21
N TRP A 371 -1.07 10.23 1.24
CA TRP A 371 -0.68 8.99 1.91
C TRP A 371 -1.76 8.51 2.88
N VAL A 372 -2.59 9.41 3.41
CA VAL A 372 -3.70 9.05 4.30
C VAL A 372 -4.94 8.75 3.47
N ARG A 373 -5.28 7.48 3.30
CA ARG A 373 -6.47 7.07 2.56
C ARG A 373 -7.72 7.16 3.44
N ASP A 374 -8.47 8.25 3.30
CA ASP A 374 -9.89 8.31 3.70
C ASP A 374 -10.70 8.88 2.52
N PHE A 375 -11.90 8.36 2.33
CA PHE A 375 -12.96 9.10 1.65
C PHE A 375 -13.81 9.83 2.70
N ALA A 376 -13.95 11.14 2.57
CA ALA A 376 -14.75 11.94 3.50
C ALA A 376 -16.23 11.50 3.48
N SER A 377 -16.84 11.37 4.66
CA SER A 377 -18.27 11.09 4.85
C SER A 377 -19.18 12.29 4.51
N THR A 378 -18.92 12.92 3.37
CA THR A 378 -19.96 13.66 2.66
C THR A 378 -21.11 12.70 2.38
N GLY A 379 -22.33 13.06 2.77
CA GLY A 379 -23.48 12.15 2.88
C GLY A 379 -24.07 11.61 1.57
N GLY A 380 -23.27 11.47 0.50
CA GLY A 380 -23.70 11.00 -0.82
C GLY A 380 -23.67 9.47 -1.00
N GLU A 381 -22.68 8.77 -0.44
CA GLU A 381 -22.50 7.31 -0.68
C GLU A 381 -22.84 6.44 0.53
N LEU A 382 -22.44 6.84 1.76
CA LEU A 382 -22.78 6.05 2.96
C LEU A 382 -24.25 6.20 3.38
N GLY A 383 -24.92 7.29 2.99
CA GLY A 383 -26.31 7.59 3.36
C GLY A 383 -26.52 7.83 4.87
N ILE A 384 -25.44 8.02 5.63
CA ILE A 384 -25.47 8.33 7.06
C ILE A 384 -25.60 9.84 7.21
N ASP A 385 -26.83 10.32 7.41
CA ASP A 385 -27.05 11.63 8.06
C ASP A 385 -26.40 11.58 9.45
N SER A 386 -25.40 12.44 9.69
CA SER A 386 -24.89 12.63 11.05
C SER A 386 -26.02 13.18 11.92
N ARG A 387 -26.43 12.39 12.93
CA ARG A 387 -27.50 12.80 13.85
C ARG A 387 -27.00 13.88 14.79
N ALA A 388 -27.11 15.12 14.31
CA ALA A 388 -26.67 16.36 14.94
C ALA A 388 -26.88 16.37 16.47
N SER A 389 -25.83 16.02 17.19
CA SER A 389 -25.75 15.98 18.66
C SER A 389 -24.35 16.35 19.17
N ASP A 390 -23.48 16.77 18.25
CA ASP A 390 -22.02 16.90 18.33
C ASP A 390 -21.52 18.03 19.25
N ILE A 391 -22.46 18.73 19.89
CA ILE A 391 -22.19 19.82 20.84
C ILE A 391 -22.32 19.32 22.29
N ALA A 392 -23.31 18.47 22.59
CA ALA A 392 -23.65 18.11 23.98
C ALA A 392 -22.66 17.12 24.64
N LEU A 393 -22.02 16.25 23.85
CA LEU A 393 -21.06 15.26 24.37
C LEU A 393 -19.61 15.77 24.45
N ARG A 394 -19.29 16.90 23.81
CA ARG A 394 -17.95 17.52 23.88
C ARG A 394 -17.69 18.24 25.20
N GLU A 395 -18.70 18.89 25.78
CA GLU A 395 -18.59 19.57 27.08
C GLU A 395 -18.54 18.57 28.27
N ALA A 396 -18.69 17.26 28.02
CA ALA A 396 -18.78 16.21 29.03
C ALA A 396 -17.54 15.29 29.12
N ARG A 397 -16.48 15.51 28.32
CA ARG A 397 -15.22 14.75 28.38
C ARG A 397 -14.14 15.51 29.19
N PRO A 398 -14.02 15.30 30.51
CA PRO A 398 -12.75 15.57 31.18
C PRO A 398 -11.67 14.63 30.61
N SER A 399 -10.40 15.06 30.66
CA SER A 399 -9.29 14.13 30.44
C SER A 399 -9.39 12.98 31.45
N ALA A 400 -9.37 11.73 30.98
CA ALA A 400 -9.42 10.53 31.82
C ALA A 400 -8.08 10.23 32.53
N ALA A 401 -7.29 11.27 32.83
CA ALA A 401 -6.08 11.19 33.61
C ALA A 401 -6.35 11.54 35.09
N ALA A 402 -5.75 10.76 36.00
CA ALA A 402 -5.62 11.05 37.43
C ALA A 402 -6.89 10.99 38.32
N THR A 403 -7.71 9.93 38.20
CA THR A 403 -8.62 9.48 39.30
C THR A 403 -8.47 8.00 39.69
N ALA A 404 -7.31 7.40 39.44
CA ALA A 404 -6.89 6.15 40.10
C ALA A 404 -6.21 6.46 41.45
N SER A 405 -6.55 5.72 42.51
CA SER A 405 -6.16 6.07 43.89
C SER A 405 -4.89 5.37 44.37
N SER A 406 -4.09 6.12 45.16
CA SER A 406 -3.14 5.63 46.18
C SER A 406 -2.09 4.57 45.80
N VAL A 407 -0.85 5.04 45.59
CA VAL A 407 0.41 4.34 45.92
C VAL A 407 0.62 2.97 45.27
N THR A 408 0.77 2.97 43.95
CA THR A 408 1.75 2.13 43.26
C THR A 408 2.62 3.00 42.36
N SER A 409 3.87 2.60 42.13
CA SER A 409 4.65 3.17 41.02
C SER A 409 4.04 2.76 39.69
N ALA A 410 4.02 3.64 38.69
CA ALA A 410 3.61 3.28 37.34
C ALA A 410 4.37 2.03 36.87
N PRO A 411 3.70 1.09 36.14
CA PRO A 411 4.35 -0.12 35.68
C PRO A 411 5.51 0.19 34.75
N VAL A 412 6.57 -0.62 34.83
CA VAL A 412 7.74 -0.47 33.97
C VAL A 412 7.34 -0.78 32.53
N ALA A 413 7.54 0.18 31.62
CA ALA A 413 7.21 0.03 30.19
C ALA A 413 8.18 -0.92 29.47
N SER A 414 9.48 -0.81 29.74
CA SER A 414 10.53 -1.61 29.11
C SER A 414 11.75 -1.81 30.00
N THR A 415 12.62 -2.74 29.62
CA THR A 415 13.91 -3.00 30.27
C THR A 415 15.01 -3.26 29.25
N THR A 416 16.22 -2.82 29.59
CA THR A 416 17.48 -3.08 28.87
C THR A 416 18.52 -3.76 29.76
N ASP A 417 18.15 -4.15 31.00
CA ASP A 417 19.04 -5.01 31.80
C ASP A 417 19.12 -6.38 31.16
N LYS A 418 20.33 -6.77 30.75
CA LYS A 418 20.55 -8.02 30.02
C LYS A 418 20.03 -9.26 30.75
N LYS A 419 20.12 -9.34 32.09
CA LYS A 419 19.65 -10.52 32.83
C LYS A 419 18.13 -10.58 32.88
N GLU A 420 17.48 -9.42 32.94
CA GLU A 420 16.03 -9.33 32.86
C GLU A 420 15.54 -9.65 31.44
N VAL A 421 16.17 -9.11 30.39
CA VAL A 421 15.89 -9.48 28.99
C VAL A 421 16.11 -10.99 28.75
N ASP A 422 17.25 -11.54 29.18
CA ASP A 422 17.57 -12.97 29.07
C ASP A 422 16.58 -13.87 29.86
N ALA A 423 15.84 -13.32 30.84
CA ALA A 423 14.76 -14.01 31.53
C ALA A 423 13.41 -13.84 30.80
N MET A 424 13.06 -12.62 30.40
CA MET A 424 11.79 -12.28 29.75
C MET A 424 11.64 -12.93 28.37
N ARG A 425 12.74 -13.13 27.63
CA ARG A 425 12.78 -13.94 26.38
C ARG A 425 12.26 -15.39 26.54
N LYS A 426 12.03 -15.88 27.78
CA LYS A 426 11.51 -17.22 28.08
C LYS A 426 10.06 -17.20 28.59
N VAL A 427 9.47 -16.03 28.79
CA VAL A 427 8.09 -15.85 29.26
C VAL A 427 7.16 -15.83 28.04
N LYS A 428 6.30 -16.85 27.88
CA LYS A 428 5.26 -16.82 26.84
C LYS A 428 4.17 -15.82 27.25
N PRO A 429 3.88 -14.77 26.46
CA PRO A 429 2.81 -13.83 26.75
C PRO A 429 1.44 -14.52 26.68
N ALA A 430 0.42 -13.89 27.26
CA ALA A 430 -0.93 -14.45 27.28
C ALA A 430 -1.98 -13.37 27.03
N TYR A 431 -2.38 -13.25 25.77
CA TYR A 431 -3.37 -12.30 25.29
C TYR A 431 -4.79 -12.86 25.44
N LYS A 432 -5.73 -12.01 25.87
CA LYS A 432 -7.16 -12.27 25.70
C LYS A 432 -7.64 -11.54 24.45
N VAL A 433 -8.14 -12.27 23.46
CA VAL A 433 -8.29 -11.79 22.08
C VAL A 433 -9.45 -12.49 21.35
N PHE A 434 -9.94 -11.90 20.26
CA PHE A 434 -10.62 -12.66 19.22
C PHE A 434 -9.54 -13.38 18.38
N PRO A 435 -9.58 -14.71 18.26
CA PRO A 435 -8.49 -15.46 17.63
C PRO A 435 -8.43 -15.22 16.12
N TRP A 436 -7.23 -15.32 15.55
CA TRP A 436 -7.01 -15.19 14.11
C TRP A 436 -7.96 -16.06 13.27
N GLY A 437 -8.58 -15.45 12.26
CA GLY A 437 -9.57 -16.08 11.38
C GLY A 437 -11.03 -15.77 11.72
N GLU A 438 -11.32 -15.28 12.94
CA GLU A 438 -12.58 -14.62 13.29
C GLU A 438 -12.52 -13.16 12.80
N ASN A 439 -13.51 -12.69 12.05
CA ASN A 439 -13.56 -11.33 11.52
C ASN A 439 -13.96 -10.31 12.59
N ASP A 440 -14.96 -10.64 13.41
CA ASP A 440 -15.59 -9.69 14.32
C ASP A 440 -16.30 -10.42 15.49
N PRO A 441 -16.75 -9.68 16.53
CA PRO A 441 -17.37 -10.28 17.71
C PRO A 441 -18.68 -11.05 17.47
N SER A 442 -19.30 -10.98 16.29
CA SER A 442 -20.53 -11.73 16.00
C SER A 442 -20.29 -13.18 15.56
N GLU A 443 -19.12 -13.51 14.98
CA GLU A 443 -18.78 -14.87 14.56
C GLU A 443 -18.52 -15.81 15.78
N SER A 444 -18.02 -15.24 16.89
CA SER A 444 -17.59 -15.95 18.09
C SER A 444 -18.56 -15.89 19.29
N ASP A 445 -19.84 -15.56 19.09
CA ASP A 445 -20.81 -15.21 20.16
C ASP A 445 -20.29 -14.10 21.12
N GLY A 446 -19.36 -13.26 20.69
CA GLY A 446 -18.68 -12.24 21.51
C GLY A 446 -17.62 -12.78 22.48
N LYS A 447 -17.14 -14.02 22.30
CA LYS A 447 -16.30 -14.74 23.28
C LYS A 447 -14.81 -14.70 22.94
N ARG A 448 -14.13 -13.62 23.38
CA ARG A 448 -12.65 -13.54 23.36
C ARG A 448 -12.01 -14.68 24.15
N VAL A 449 -11.13 -15.45 23.50
CA VAL A 449 -10.37 -16.57 24.09
C VAL A 449 -9.11 -16.05 24.80
N VAL A 450 -8.40 -16.92 25.53
CA VAL A 450 -7.09 -16.58 26.11
C VAL A 450 -6.01 -17.47 25.48
N LEU A 451 -5.23 -16.87 24.60
CA LEU A 451 -4.05 -17.51 24.00
C LEU A 451 -2.88 -17.49 25.00
N ARG A 452 -1.90 -18.38 24.80
CA ARG A 452 -0.64 -18.44 25.56
C ARG A 452 0.50 -18.73 24.58
N GLY A 453 1.34 -17.73 24.36
CA GLY A 453 1.92 -17.55 23.05
C GLY A 453 0.85 -17.11 22.04
N THR A 454 1.18 -17.29 20.77
CA THR A 454 0.48 -16.82 19.57
C THR A 454 -0.07 -18.04 18.81
N LEU A 455 -0.93 -17.89 17.79
CA LEU A 455 -1.59 -19.07 17.20
C LEU A 455 -0.62 -19.97 16.40
N VAL A 456 0.37 -19.37 15.75
CA VAL A 456 1.67 -19.98 15.48
C VAL A 456 2.54 -19.73 16.71
N GLU A 457 3.27 -20.72 17.26
CA GLU A 457 4.21 -20.47 18.37
C GLU A 457 5.40 -19.62 17.88
N LEU A 458 5.28 -18.28 17.96
CA LEU A 458 6.20 -17.23 17.48
C LEU A 458 6.95 -17.60 16.20
N ASP A 459 6.53 -17.07 15.05
CA ASP A 459 7.17 -17.42 13.77
C ASP A 459 8.67 -17.03 13.77
N ASP A 460 9.55 -18.04 13.91
CA ASP A 460 11.01 -17.87 13.99
C ASP A 460 11.64 -17.30 12.69
N GLU A 461 10.90 -17.23 11.58
CA GLU A 461 11.34 -16.58 10.33
C GLU A 461 10.91 -15.11 10.31
N ALA A 462 9.64 -14.80 10.57
CA ALA A 462 9.13 -13.41 10.55
C ALA A 462 9.45 -12.60 11.82
N SER A 463 9.28 -13.21 12.99
CA SER A 463 9.38 -12.59 14.32
C SER A 463 10.43 -13.28 15.22
N PRO A 464 11.71 -13.44 14.79
CA PRO A 464 12.75 -14.16 15.54
C PRO A 464 13.14 -13.51 16.89
N ALA A 465 12.72 -12.28 17.14
CA ALA A 465 12.86 -11.61 18.44
C ALA A 465 11.71 -11.93 19.42
N GLY A 466 10.57 -12.40 18.90
CA GLY A 466 9.26 -12.31 19.54
C GLY A 466 8.68 -10.89 19.49
N TRP A 467 7.36 -10.77 19.49
CA TRP A 467 6.64 -9.50 19.26
C TRP A 467 6.89 -8.39 20.30
N HIS A 468 7.54 -8.69 21.43
CA HIS A 468 7.78 -7.75 22.55
C HIS A 468 9.24 -7.29 22.71
N LEU A 469 10.13 -7.60 21.76
CA LEU A 469 11.54 -7.22 21.84
C LEU A 469 12.04 -6.57 20.55
N VAL A 470 12.75 -5.46 20.70
CA VAL A 470 13.57 -4.86 19.64
C VAL A 470 15.04 -5.17 19.95
N PRO A 471 15.77 -5.87 19.06
CA PRO A 471 17.19 -6.18 19.27
C PRO A 471 18.09 -4.94 19.29
N GLY A 472 19.26 -5.07 19.91
CA GLY A 472 20.30 -4.05 19.88
C GLY A 472 21.09 -4.02 18.56
N GLU A 473 21.11 -2.87 17.91
CA GLU A 473 21.91 -2.61 16.70
C GLU A 473 23.41 -2.54 17.01
N LYS A 474 24.24 -3.08 16.11
CA LYS A 474 25.69 -2.83 16.10
C LYS A 474 26.00 -1.54 15.35
N ARG A 475 26.42 -0.49 16.07
CA ARG A 475 26.92 0.73 15.44
C ARG A 475 28.35 0.53 14.96
N GLU A 476 28.68 1.08 13.80
CA GLU A 476 30.03 1.08 13.23
C GLU A 476 31.06 1.69 14.22
N TYR A 477 30.64 2.75 14.93
CA TYR A 477 31.38 3.38 16.02
C TYR A 477 30.51 3.46 17.28
N GLY A 478 31.10 3.18 18.44
CA GLY A 478 30.43 3.28 19.75
C GLY A 478 29.89 1.96 20.34
N GLY A 479 29.95 0.86 19.59
CA GLY A 479 29.51 -0.46 20.06
C GLY A 479 28.03 -0.75 19.75
N ALA A 480 27.49 -1.82 20.34
CA ALA A 480 26.09 -2.18 20.15
C ALA A 480 25.18 -1.46 21.17
N THR A 481 23.97 -1.08 20.75
CA THR A 481 22.90 -0.76 21.71
C THR A 481 22.45 -2.05 22.43
N PRO A 482 21.86 -1.96 23.63
CA PRO A 482 21.27 -3.11 24.29
C PRO A 482 19.92 -3.49 23.65
N ASP A 483 19.60 -4.78 23.65
CA ASP A 483 18.23 -5.26 23.41
C ASP A 483 17.24 -4.54 24.33
N THR A 484 16.09 -4.13 23.80
CA THR A 484 15.00 -3.54 24.58
C THR A 484 13.80 -4.48 24.58
N PHE A 485 13.46 -5.02 25.76
CA PHE A 485 12.24 -5.79 25.98
C PHE A 485 11.13 -4.89 26.52
N TYR A 486 9.93 -4.97 25.97
CA TYR A 486 8.75 -4.19 26.36
C TYR A 486 7.75 -5.05 27.13
N PHE A 487 7.27 -4.56 28.27
CA PHE A 487 6.15 -5.17 29.01
C PHE A 487 4.78 -4.67 28.52
N GLU A 488 4.78 -3.72 27.58
CA GLU A 488 3.60 -3.11 26.95
C GLU A 488 3.37 -3.60 25.52
N THR A 489 2.26 -3.20 24.89
CA THR A 489 1.87 -3.52 23.50
C THR A 489 2.78 -2.84 22.45
N ARG A 490 4.06 -3.21 22.47
CA ARG A 490 5.11 -2.72 21.59
C ARG A 490 6.20 -3.78 21.38
N GLY A 491 6.78 -3.81 20.18
CA GLY A 491 8.05 -4.48 19.89
C GLY A 491 8.45 -4.31 18.44
N ASN A 492 9.05 -5.33 17.82
CA ASN A 492 9.72 -5.18 16.53
C ASN A 492 8.81 -4.79 15.36
N ASN A 493 7.54 -5.23 15.33
CA ASN A 493 6.70 -5.10 14.13
C ASN A 493 5.64 -3.98 14.26
N VAL A 494 5.21 -3.68 15.49
CA VAL A 494 4.14 -2.74 15.79
C VAL A 494 4.27 -2.15 17.19
N LEU A 495 3.85 -0.90 17.31
CA LEU A 495 3.60 -0.17 18.54
C LEU A 495 2.10 0.17 18.56
N ALA A 496 1.33 -0.50 19.42
CA ALA A 496 -0.10 -0.27 19.57
C ALA A 496 -0.39 0.56 20.83
N GLN A 497 -1.13 1.65 20.65
CA GLN A 497 -1.40 2.66 21.68
C GLN A 497 -2.78 3.30 21.50
N ASP A 498 -3.30 3.99 22.51
CA ASP A 498 -4.44 4.90 22.32
C ASP A 498 -4.03 6.18 21.57
N ASN A 499 -5.00 6.87 20.96
CA ASN A 499 -4.80 8.23 20.47
C ASN A 499 -6.04 9.14 20.59
N PRO A 500 -6.59 9.39 21.80
CA PRO A 500 -7.83 10.13 21.99
C PRO A 500 -7.78 11.62 21.58
N SER A 501 -6.60 12.16 21.23
CA SER A 501 -6.43 13.50 20.66
C SER A 501 -6.46 13.53 19.13
N GLY A 502 -6.27 12.38 18.47
CA GLY A 502 -6.18 12.24 17.02
C GLY A 502 -4.86 12.70 16.36
N GLY A 503 -3.87 13.13 17.17
CA GLY A 503 -2.62 13.72 16.67
C GLY A 503 -1.46 12.74 16.50
N ASN A 504 -0.28 13.26 16.12
CA ASN A 504 0.87 12.45 15.69
C ASN A 504 1.78 11.97 16.84
N SER A 505 1.24 11.81 18.05
CA SER A 505 2.01 11.48 19.26
C SER A 505 2.43 10.00 19.30
N MET A 506 3.72 9.74 19.55
CA MET A 506 4.26 8.41 19.86
C MET A 506 4.24 8.07 21.37
N ASN A 507 3.47 8.82 22.16
CA ASN A 507 3.40 8.71 23.63
C ASN A 507 1.96 8.43 24.14
N GLY A 508 1.15 7.72 23.35
CA GLY A 508 -0.16 7.23 23.79
C GLY A 508 -0.07 6.16 24.89
N PHE A 509 -1.17 5.92 25.58
CA PHE A 509 -1.31 4.84 26.56
C PHE A 509 -1.18 3.48 25.86
N ARG A 510 -0.54 2.52 26.55
CA ARG A 510 -0.38 1.13 26.06
C ARG A 510 -0.77 0.15 27.15
N ALA A 511 -1.45 -0.93 26.77
CA ALA A 511 -1.74 -2.01 27.68
C ALA A 511 -0.42 -2.66 28.15
N ASN A 512 -0.24 -2.81 29.47
CA ASN A 512 0.98 -3.35 30.07
C ASN A 512 0.69 -4.68 30.77
N GLY A 513 1.31 -5.77 30.29
CA GLY A 513 1.13 -7.13 30.80
C GLY A 513 1.95 -7.44 32.05
N GLY A 514 2.82 -6.53 32.49
CA GLY A 514 3.76 -6.72 33.59
C GLY A 514 4.77 -7.84 33.34
N LYS A 515 5.50 -8.26 34.39
CA LYS A 515 6.51 -9.34 34.30
C LYS A 515 5.91 -10.73 34.03
N ASP A 516 4.59 -10.88 34.18
CA ASP A 516 3.84 -12.08 33.82
C ASP A 516 3.32 -12.06 32.36
N MET A 517 3.55 -10.97 31.61
CA MET A 517 3.12 -10.75 30.21
C MET A 517 1.64 -11.09 29.97
N SER A 518 0.77 -10.66 30.89
CA SER A 518 -0.60 -11.14 31.04
C SER A 518 -1.66 -10.14 30.56
N PHE A 519 -1.74 -9.93 29.24
CA PHE A 519 -2.69 -9.03 28.58
C PHE A 519 -4.13 -9.58 28.56
N LYS A 520 -4.74 -9.77 29.73
CA LYS A 520 -6.04 -10.46 29.90
C LYS A 520 -7.22 -9.52 30.17
N PHE A 521 -7.18 -8.33 29.59
CA PHE A 521 -8.13 -7.25 29.83
C PHE A 521 -9.56 -7.61 29.41
N GLY A 522 -10.52 -7.32 30.28
CA GLY A 522 -11.93 -7.60 30.06
C GLY A 522 -12.63 -6.47 29.33
N ILE A 523 -13.55 -6.80 28.42
CA ILE A 523 -14.59 -5.86 28.01
C ILE A 523 -15.76 -6.06 28.99
N HIS A 524 -16.29 -4.98 29.55
CA HIS A 524 -17.40 -5.03 30.50
C HIS A 524 -18.69 -4.53 29.83
N MET A 525 -19.25 -5.40 28.99
CA MET A 525 -20.53 -5.14 28.31
C MET A 525 -21.59 -4.71 29.33
N PRO A 526 -22.24 -3.55 29.15
CA PRO A 526 -23.24 -3.06 30.09
C PRO A 526 -24.55 -3.82 29.89
N LYS A 527 -25.52 -3.56 30.75
CA LYS A 527 -26.87 -4.12 30.58
C LYS A 527 -27.53 -3.55 29.32
N GLU A 528 -28.39 -4.35 28.71
CA GLU A 528 -29.23 -3.94 27.58
C GLU A 528 -29.93 -2.60 27.86
N GLY A 529 -29.85 -1.66 26.91
CA GLY A 529 -30.35 -0.28 27.05
C GLY A 529 -29.37 0.74 27.63
N HIS A 530 -28.15 0.35 28.01
CA HIS A 530 -27.09 1.28 28.44
C HIS A 530 -25.98 1.41 27.37
N SER A 531 -25.41 2.61 27.24
CA SER A 531 -24.23 2.83 26.40
C SER A 531 -22.98 2.17 27.00
N LEU A 532 -22.09 1.73 26.13
CA LEU A 532 -20.75 1.22 26.44
C LEU A 532 -19.75 2.26 25.92
N ASP A 533 -19.04 2.93 26.81
CA ASP A 533 -17.99 3.90 26.44
C ASP A 533 -16.74 3.14 25.97
N PRO A 534 -16.25 3.35 24.73
CA PRO A 534 -15.05 2.69 24.21
C PRO A 534 -13.82 2.81 25.14
N THR A 535 -13.65 3.97 25.77
CA THR A 535 -12.49 4.23 26.64
C THR A 535 -12.45 3.31 27.86
N SER A 536 -13.58 2.72 28.26
CA SER A 536 -13.66 1.78 29.39
C SER A 536 -13.03 0.40 29.15
N TYR A 537 -12.54 0.14 27.93
CA TYR A 537 -11.84 -1.10 27.56
C TYR A 537 -10.67 -0.86 26.59
N ILE A 538 -10.07 0.34 26.61
CA ILE A 538 -8.91 0.68 25.77
C ILE A 538 -7.72 -0.28 25.92
N GLU A 539 -7.51 -0.86 27.11
CA GLU A 539 -6.51 -1.91 27.35
C GLU A 539 -6.81 -3.20 26.56
N ALA A 540 -8.08 -3.49 26.33
CA ALA A 540 -8.51 -4.63 25.53
C ALA A 540 -8.39 -4.34 24.03
N SER A 541 -8.71 -3.12 23.57
CA SER A 541 -8.63 -2.76 22.14
C SER A 541 -7.17 -2.60 21.69
N THR A 542 -6.31 -1.92 22.47
CA THR A 542 -4.85 -1.89 22.21
C THR A 542 -4.20 -3.28 22.23
N THR A 543 -4.70 -4.22 23.05
CA THR A 543 -4.26 -5.62 23.02
C THR A 543 -4.71 -6.35 21.75
N GLU A 544 -5.95 -6.12 21.29
CA GLU A 544 -6.52 -6.72 20.07
C GLU A 544 -5.82 -6.21 18.82
N LEU A 545 -5.58 -4.90 18.75
CA LEU A 545 -4.87 -4.23 17.66
C LEU A 545 -3.41 -4.70 17.57
N PHE A 546 -2.73 -4.82 18.72
CA PHE A 546 -1.37 -5.38 18.80
C PHE A 546 -1.32 -6.83 18.34
N TYR A 547 -2.26 -7.66 18.81
CA TYR A 547 -2.35 -9.07 18.42
C TYR A 547 -2.54 -9.21 16.91
N THR A 548 -3.53 -8.51 16.35
CA THR A 548 -3.91 -8.60 14.94
C THR A 548 -2.80 -8.07 14.02
N ASN A 549 -2.17 -6.93 14.34
CA ASN A 549 -1.06 -6.39 13.55
C ASN A 549 0.15 -7.34 13.47
N ASN A 550 0.45 -8.08 14.54
CA ASN A 550 1.55 -9.04 14.51
C ASN A 550 1.21 -10.34 13.75
N GLU A 551 0.00 -10.89 13.88
CA GLU A 551 -0.41 -12.04 13.06
C GLU A 551 -0.46 -11.66 11.55
N ILE A 552 -0.86 -10.42 11.21
CA ILE A 552 -0.76 -9.91 9.82
C ILE A 552 0.70 -9.82 9.36
N HIS A 553 1.57 -9.19 10.15
CA HIS A 553 3.00 -9.09 9.85
C HIS A 553 3.61 -10.48 9.58
N ASP A 554 3.42 -11.41 10.52
CA ASP A 554 3.99 -12.74 10.44
C ASP A 554 3.39 -13.52 9.27
N LEU A 555 2.11 -13.33 8.92
CA LEU A 555 1.54 -13.94 7.72
C LEU A 555 2.18 -13.38 6.43
N TYR A 556 2.21 -12.05 6.26
CA TYR A 556 2.68 -11.42 5.03
C TYR A 556 4.18 -11.64 4.79
N HIS A 557 4.99 -11.67 5.85
CA HIS A 557 6.41 -12.06 5.78
C HIS A 557 6.57 -13.47 5.18
N ARG A 558 5.74 -14.43 5.61
CA ARG A 558 5.75 -15.82 5.11
C ARG A 558 5.14 -16.00 3.71
N TYR A 559 4.63 -14.92 3.08
CA TYR A 559 4.33 -14.83 1.64
C TYR A 559 5.37 -14.01 0.86
N GLY A 560 6.41 -13.49 1.52
CA GLY A 560 7.50 -12.74 0.90
C GLY A 560 7.33 -11.22 0.92
N PHE A 561 6.55 -10.65 1.84
CA PHE A 561 6.73 -9.27 2.32
C PHE A 561 7.78 -9.29 3.43
N ASP A 562 9.01 -9.64 3.05
CA ASP A 562 10.16 -9.75 3.95
C ASP A 562 10.93 -8.42 4.07
N GLU A 563 12.00 -8.40 4.86
CA GLU A 563 12.78 -7.20 5.12
C GLU A 563 13.43 -6.60 3.87
N GLU A 564 13.72 -7.38 2.82
CA GLU A 564 14.22 -6.83 1.57
C GLU A 564 13.08 -6.31 0.67
N ALA A 565 11.85 -6.75 0.91
CA ALA A 565 10.64 -6.26 0.25
C ALA A 565 9.95 -5.09 1.02
N GLY A 566 10.64 -4.49 1.99
CA GLY A 566 10.19 -3.29 2.71
C GLY A 566 9.00 -3.51 3.63
N ASN A 567 9.05 -4.56 4.46
CA ASN A 567 8.11 -4.75 5.56
C ASN A 567 8.26 -3.68 6.66
N PHE A 568 7.45 -3.77 7.72
CA PHE A 568 7.41 -2.77 8.80
C PHE A 568 8.08 -3.31 10.07
N GLN A 569 9.37 -3.03 10.28
CA GLN A 569 10.14 -3.51 11.42
C GLN A 569 11.14 -2.49 12.00
N ASP A 570 11.22 -2.42 13.33
CA ASP A 570 12.20 -1.58 14.06
C ASP A 570 13.65 -2.05 13.84
N HIS A 571 13.86 -3.31 13.46
CA HIS A 571 15.18 -3.89 13.24
C HIS A 571 15.11 -5.10 12.29
N ASN A 572 15.78 -5.00 11.13
CA ASN A 572 15.68 -5.93 10.01
C ASN A 572 16.67 -7.11 10.04
N PHE A 573 17.32 -7.36 11.19
CA PHE A 573 18.24 -8.48 11.44
C PHE A 573 19.42 -8.63 10.45
N GLY A 574 19.73 -7.59 9.66
CA GLY A 574 20.72 -7.64 8.58
C GLY A 574 20.26 -8.42 7.34
N ARG A 575 18.95 -8.59 7.14
CA ARG A 575 18.36 -9.38 6.04
C ARG A 575 18.06 -8.57 4.77
N GLY A 576 17.78 -7.27 4.89
CA GLY A 576 17.47 -6.36 3.78
C GLY A 576 16.77 -5.08 4.26
N GLY A 577 16.50 -4.17 3.31
CA GLY A 577 15.69 -2.95 3.51
C GLY A 577 16.21 -1.97 4.56
N TYR A 578 15.34 -1.02 4.88
CA TYR A 578 15.56 0.04 5.87
C TYR A 578 14.61 -0.15 7.05
N GLY A 579 15.14 -0.62 8.18
CA GLY A 579 14.38 -0.76 9.41
C GLY A 579 14.20 0.56 10.17
N GLY A 580 13.59 0.46 11.35
CA GLY A 580 13.21 1.59 12.19
C GLY A 580 11.76 2.04 11.98
N ASP A 581 10.97 1.25 11.25
CA ASP A 581 9.69 1.64 10.68
C ASP A 581 8.50 0.78 11.15
N ALA A 582 8.59 0.14 12.32
CA ALA A 582 7.48 -0.61 12.92
C ALA A 582 6.20 0.24 13.02
N VAL A 583 5.05 -0.37 12.71
CA VAL A 583 3.75 0.30 12.55
C VAL A 583 3.35 1.07 13.80
N GLN A 584 3.02 2.36 13.66
CA GLN A 584 2.27 3.08 14.68
C GLN A 584 0.79 2.72 14.55
N ALA A 585 0.25 1.91 15.47
CA ALA A 585 -1.14 1.49 15.48
C ALA A 585 -1.92 2.24 16.58
N ASN A 586 -2.71 3.24 16.16
CA ASN A 586 -3.55 4.04 17.05
C ASN A 586 -4.95 3.41 17.20
N ALA A 587 -5.22 2.89 18.38
CA ALA A 587 -6.50 2.38 18.84
C ALA A 587 -7.43 3.54 19.28
N GLN A 588 -8.73 3.40 19.02
CA GLN A 588 -9.77 4.39 19.34
C GLN A 588 -9.37 5.85 18.99
N ASP A 589 -8.76 6.05 17.82
CA ASP A 589 -8.14 7.31 17.42
C ASP A 589 -9.17 8.46 17.32
N GLY A 590 -8.87 9.57 18.00
CA GLY A 590 -9.79 10.69 18.19
C GLY A 590 -10.00 11.59 16.97
N SER A 591 -9.29 11.36 15.86
CA SER A 591 -9.42 12.16 14.64
C SER A 591 -10.66 11.83 13.80
N GLY A 592 -11.33 10.69 14.04
CA GLY A 592 -12.50 10.28 13.24
C GLY A 592 -13.51 9.38 13.96
N TYR A 593 -14.58 9.04 13.23
CA TYR A 593 -15.57 8.02 13.56
C TYR A 593 -16.07 7.34 12.27
N ASN A 594 -16.47 6.08 12.36
CA ASN A 594 -17.03 5.30 11.24
C ASN A 594 -16.10 5.12 10.01
N ASN A 595 -14.79 5.02 10.23
CA ASN A 595 -13.79 4.71 9.21
C ASN A 595 -12.55 4.07 9.87
N ALA A 596 -11.50 3.84 9.10
CA ALA A 596 -10.11 3.76 9.56
C ALA A 596 -9.21 4.35 8.45
N ASN A 597 -7.91 4.46 8.68
CA ASN A 597 -6.94 4.72 7.61
C ASN A 597 -5.55 4.19 7.96
N PHE A 598 -4.77 3.88 6.94
CA PHE A 598 -3.36 3.53 7.01
C PHE A 598 -2.55 4.43 6.08
N ALA A 599 -1.49 5.02 6.61
CA ALA A 599 -0.61 5.93 5.88
C ALA A 599 0.77 5.32 5.69
N THR A 600 1.21 5.19 4.44
CA THR A 600 2.40 4.41 4.06
C THR A 600 3.48 5.28 3.41
N PRO A 601 4.40 5.89 4.19
CA PRO A 601 5.60 6.48 3.62
C PRO A 601 6.59 5.38 3.13
N PRO A 602 7.66 5.74 2.40
CA PRO A 602 8.65 4.80 1.89
C PRO A 602 9.36 3.97 2.97
N ASP A 603 10.17 3.00 2.54
CA ASP A 603 10.99 2.15 3.41
C ASP A 603 11.83 2.95 4.43
N GLY A 604 11.93 2.46 5.66
CA GLY A 604 12.60 3.17 6.77
C GLY A 604 11.81 4.34 7.40
N GLN A 605 10.65 4.72 6.86
CA GLN A 605 9.72 5.63 7.51
C GLN A 605 8.51 4.87 8.08
N ARG A 606 8.16 5.11 9.35
CA ARG A 606 7.04 4.45 10.04
C ARG A 606 5.70 4.72 9.35
N PRO A 607 4.90 3.69 9.01
CA PRO A 607 3.51 3.89 8.65
C PRO A 607 2.66 4.12 9.90
N ARG A 608 1.47 4.71 9.69
CA ARG A 608 0.51 5.00 10.76
C ARG A 608 -0.87 4.46 10.42
N MET A 609 -1.34 3.51 11.22
CA MET A 609 -2.72 3.00 11.23
C MET A 609 -3.54 3.78 12.27
N ARG A 610 -4.73 4.25 11.90
CA ARG A 610 -5.70 4.89 12.81
C ARG A 610 -7.04 4.17 12.74
N MET A 611 -7.38 3.49 13.83
CA MET A 611 -8.64 2.76 13.98
C MET A 611 -9.65 3.64 14.72
N TYR A 612 -10.85 3.85 14.15
CA TYR A 612 -11.86 4.69 14.78
C TYR A 612 -12.99 3.89 15.45
N VAL A 613 -13.66 4.55 16.40
CA VAL A 613 -14.94 4.13 16.95
C VAL A 613 -16.05 4.33 15.91
N TRP A 614 -16.97 3.37 15.82
CA TRP A 614 -18.15 3.40 14.96
C TRP A 614 -19.39 3.76 15.78
N ASN A 615 -19.99 4.91 15.45
CA ASN A 615 -21.14 5.50 16.15
C ASN A 615 -22.50 5.29 15.44
N ALA A 616 -22.51 4.50 14.36
CA ALA A 616 -23.70 4.18 13.55
C ALA A 616 -24.84 3.46 14.32
N GLN A 617 -24.55 2.87 15.48
CA GLN A 617 -25.54 2.24 16.37
C GLN A 617 -25.24 2.53 17.86
N GLN A 618 -26.11 2.06 18.76
CA GLN A 618 -25.90 2.10 20.22
C GLN A 618 -26.01 0.69 20.82
N PRO A 619 -25.05 0.22 21.65
CA PRO A 619 -23.77 0.88 21.96
C PRO A 619 -22.89 1.06 20.71
N TYR A 620 -21.97 2.03 20.78
CA TYR A 620 -20.91 2.19 19.78
C TYR A 620 -20.11 0.89 19.63
N ARG A 621 -19.65 0.64 18.42
CA ARG A 621 -18.73 -0.45 18.10
C ARG A 621 -17.33 0.12 17.97
N ASP A 622 -16.33 -0.66 18.34
CA ASP A 622 -14.94 -0.23 18.33
C ASP A 622 -14.20 -0.98 17.21
N GLY A 623 -13.65 -0.23 16.25
CA GLY A 623 -13.08 -0.78 15.02
C GLY A 623 -11.89 -1.73 15.25
N ASP A 624 -11.19 -1.55 16.38
CA ASP A 624 -10.10 -2.42 16.84
C ASP A 624 -10.50 -3.91 16.99
N PHE A 625 -11.80 -4.23 17.06
CA PHE A 625 -12.31 -5.60 17.17
C PHE A 625 -12.89 -6.17 15.87
N GLU A 626 -12.94 -5.42 14.76
CA GLU A 626 -13.20 -6.01 13.43
C GLU A 626 -11.87 -6.19 12.68
N ALA A 627 -11.31 -7.40 12.80
CA ALA A 627 -10.04 -7.78 12.18
C ALA A 627 -10.04 -7.52 10.66
N GLY A 628 -11.18 -7.68 9.98
CA GLY A 628 -11.31 -7.35 8.56
C GLY A 628 -10.95 -5.89 8.22
N ILE A 629 -11.20 -4.93 9.13
CA ILE A 629 -10.77 -3.53 8.97
C ILE A 629 -9.27 -3.42 9.22
N VAL A 630 -8.75 -3.97 10.32
CA VAL A 630 -7.30 -3.94 10.66
C VAL A 630 -6.45 -4.55 9.53
N ILE A 631 -6.92 -5.64 8.92
CA ILE A 631 -6.29 -6.30 7.77
C ILE A 631 -6.37 -5.44 6.50
N HIS A 632 -7.52 -4.81 6.23
CA HIS A 632 -7.68 -3.88 5.10
C HIS A 632 -6.66 -2.73 5.20
N GLU A 633 -6.57 -2.11 6.38
CA GLU A 633 -5.63 -1.02 6.65
C GLU A 633 -4.17 -1.46 6.45
N TYR A 634 -3.74 -2.55 7.07
CA TYR A 634 -2.37 -3.07 6.90
C TYR A 634 -2.07 -3.42 5.42
N SER A 635 -3.08 -3.81 4.65
CA SER A 635 -2.95 -4.14 3.23
C SER A 635 -2.70 -2.92 2.33
N HIS A 636 -3.10 -1.71 2.73
CA HIS A 636 -2.61 -0.49 2.08
C HIS A 636 -1.09 -0.37 2.23
N GLY A 637 -0.57 -0.70 3.42
CA GLY A 637 0.87 -0.77 3.69
C GLY A 637 1.60 -1.72 2.77
N LEU A 638 1.19 -3.00 2.78
CA LEU A 638 1.70 -4.05 1.89
C LEU A 638 1.68 -3.62 0.41
N SER A 639 0.51 -3.23 -0.10
CA SER A 639 0.35 -2.94 -1.53
C SER A 639 1.11 -1.68 -1.97
N THR A 640 1.26 -0.68 -1.09
CA THR A 640 2.01 0.55 -1.38
C THR A 640 3.52 0.32 -1.34
N ARG A 641 4.06 -0.44 -0.38
CA ARG A 641 5.50 -0.78 -0.32
C ARG A 641 5.93 -1.69 -1.48
N LEU A 642 5.10 -2.66 -1.87
CA LEU A 642 5.45 -3.57 -2.97
C LEU A 642 5.31 -2.93 -4.37
N THR A 643 4.32 -2.06 -4.59
CA THR A 643 4.02 -1.56 -5.93
C THR A 643 4.98 -0.45 -6.36
N GLY A 644 5.91 -0.76 -7.25
CA GLY A 644 6.89 0.20 -7.77
C GLY A 644 8.18 0.28 -6.96
N GLY A 645 8.32 -0.53 -5.90
CA GLY A 645 9.52 -0.69 -5.07
C GLY A 645 9.38 -0.01 -3.70
N PRO A 646 9.91 -0.60 -2.60
CA PRO A 646 9.85 -0.03 -1.24
C PRO A 646 10.23 1.45 -1.10
N ALA A 647 11.15 1.93 -1.93
CA ALA A 647 11.54 3.35 -2.01
C ALA A 647 10.47 4.31 -2.58
N ASN A 648 9.33 3.85 -3.11
CA ASN A 648 8.38 4.69 -3.86
C ASN A 648 6.89 4.44 -3.54
N SER A 649 6.40 5.04 -2.45
CA SER A 649 4.97 5.05 -2.09
C SER A 649 4.05 5.84 -3.05
N GLY A 650 4.57 6.54 -4.06
CA GLY A 650 3.79 7.40 -4.96
C GLY A 650 2.92 6.64 -5.99
N CYS A 651 3.04 5.31 -6.03
CA CYS A 651 2.56 4.48 -7.14
C CYS A 651 1.08 4.06 -7.05
N LEU A 652 0.49 4.03 -5.85
CA LEU A 652 -0.95 3.75 -5.65
C LEU A 652 -1.71 5.03 -5.26
N GLY A 653 -1.49 6.13 -5.98
CA GLY A 653 -2.16 7.41 -5.69
C GLY A 653 -3.67 7.40 -5.91
N TRP A 654 -4.14 7.29 -7.16
CA TRP A 654 -5.54 7.54 -7.54
C TRP A 654 -6.02 6.65 -8.70
N GLY A 655 -7.29 6.80 -9.10
CA GLY A 655 -7.84 6.16 -10.30
C GLY A 655 -7.91 4.63 -10.16
N GLU A 656 -7.60 3.89 -11.24
CA GLU A 656 -7.56 2.43 -11.20
C GLU A 656 -6.49 1.90 -10.23
N ALA A 657 -5.27 2.42 -10.28
CA ALA A 657 -4.20 2.07 -9.32
C ALA A 657 -4.64 2.29 -7.87
N GLY A 658 -5.18 3.48 -7.58
CA GLY A 658 -5.66 3.83 -6.25
C GLY A 658 -6.90 3.04 -5.80
N GLY A 659 -7.75 2.60 -6.73
CA GLY A 659 -8.86 1.70 -6.43
C GLY A 659 -8.42 0.26 -6.17
N MET A 660 -7.40 -0.24 -6.89
CA MET A 660 -6.83 -1.56 -6.59
C MET A 660 -6.21 -1.61 -5.19
N GLY A 661 -5.65 -0.50 -4.68
CA GLY A 661 -5.23 -0.35 -3.27
C GLY A 661 -6.32 -0.72 -2.25
N GLU A 662 -7.56 -0.29 -2.50
CA GLU A 662 -8.74 -0.65 -1.71
C GLU A 662 -9.13 -2.11 -1.92
N GLY A 663 -9.14 -2.56 -3.18
CA GLY A 663 -9.55 -3.91 -3.54
C GLY A 663 -8.61 -5.01 -3.05
N TRP A 664 -7.31 -4.73 -2.93
CA TRP A 664 -6.36 -5.65 -2.31
C TRP A 664 -6.59 -5.80 -0.80
N GLY A 665 -6.96 -4.73 -0.09
CA GLY A 665 -7.32 -4.80 1.33
C GLY A 665 -8.59 -5.60 1.58
N ASP A 666 -9.64 -5.35 0.81
CA ASP A 666 -10.89 -6.13 0.87
C ASP A 666 -10.66 -7.61 0.49
N PHE A 667 -9.84 -7.88 -0.52
CA PHE A 667 -9.47 -9.25 -0.90
C PHE A 667 -8.71 -9.96 0.21
N LEU A 668 -7.66 -9.36 0.78
CA LEU A 668 -6.84 -9.99 1.81
C LEU A 668 -7.62 -10.21 3.11
N ALA A 669 -8.44 -9.24 3.54
CA ALA A 669 -9.38 -9.42 4.65
C ALA A 669 -10.35 -10.58 4.40
N THR A 670 -10.93 -10.67 3.20
CA THR A 670 -11.84 -11.75 2.80
C THR A 670 -11.15 -13.11 2.78
N MET A 671 -9.93 -13.21 2.24
CA MET A 671 -9.19 -14.47 2.18
C MET A 671 -8.68 -14.94 3.56
N ILE A 672 -8.36 -14.01 4.47
CA ILE A 672 -7.89 -14.33 5.83
C ILE A 672 -9.02 -14.86 6.72
N ARG A 673 -10.23 -14.29 6.65
CA ARG A 673 -11.41 -14.81 7.37
C ARG A 673 -12.03 -16.06 6.73
N MET A 674 -11.58 -16.48 5.54
CA MET A 674 -12.11 -17.64 4.83
C MET A 674 -11.64 -18.95 5.48
N HIS A 675 -12.39 -19.42 6.49
CA HIS A 675 -12.11 -20.68 7.20
C HIS A 675 -13.07 -21.83 6.85
N ASP A 676 -14.23 -21.55 6.21
CA ASP A 676 -15.19 -22.56 5.74
C ASP A 676 -15.53 -22.36 4.25
N ALA A 677 -15.14 -23.32 3.41
CA ALA A 677 -15.43 -23.33 1.96
C ALA A 677 -16.92 -23.54 1.60
N ASN A 678 -17.82 -23.69 2.58
CA ASN A 678 -19.27 -23.63 2.34
C ASN A 678 -19.81 -22.18 2.35
N VAL A 679 -19.02 -21.19 2.81
CA VAL A 679 -19.39 -19.77 2.79
C VAL A 679 -18.91 -19.16 1.46
N THR A 680 -19.84 -18.99 0.51
CA THR A 680 -19.53 -18.52 -0.85
C THR A 680 -19.50 -16.99 -1.00
N ASP A 681 -19.94 -16.26 0.03
CA ASP A 681 -20.27 -14.85 -0.07
C ASP A 681 -19.79 -14.05 1.16
N TYR A 682 -19.06 -12.94 0.97
CA TYR A 682 -18.47 -12.15 2.05
C TYR A 682 -18.86 -10.66 2.03
N SER A 683 -18.90 -10.03 3.21
CA SER A 683 -19.14 -8.59 3.42
C SER A 683 -17.99 -7.95 4.19
N MET A 684 -17.83 -6.63 4.07
CA MET A 684 -16.80 -5.85 4.76
C MET A 684 -17.44 -4.82 5.70
N GLY A 685 -16.95 -4.70 6.94
CA GLY A 685 -17.41 -3.70 7.91
C GLY A 685 -18.86 -3.89 8.38
N GLU A 686 -19.45 -5.08 8.21
CA GLU A 686 -20.87 -5.33 8.52
C GLU A 686 -21.16 -5.24 10.01
N TRP A 687 -20.22 -5.71 10.85
CA TRP A 687 -20.34 -5.52 12.29
C TRP A 687 -20.12 -4.04 12.63
N ALA A 688 -18.95 -3.47 12.37
CA ALA A 688 -18.60 -2.12 12.82
C ALA A 688 -19.61 -1.06 12.36
N SER A 689 -20.01 -1.08 11.09
CA SER A 689 -20.98 -0.12 10.54
C SER A 689 -22.45 -0.37 10.93
N ALA A 690 -22.77 -1.57 11.44
CA ALA A 690 -24.13 -2.06 11.63
C ALA A 690 -25.02 -2.06 10.36
N ARG A 691 -24.42 -1.90 9.16
CA ARG A 691 -25.12 -1.98 7.89
C ARG A 691 -25.16 -3.44 7.46
N LYS A 692 -26.38 -4.00 7.36
CA LYS A 692 -26.58 -5.35 6.81
C LYS A 692 -25.96 -5.42 5.39
N ASN A 693 -25.24 -6.49 5.10
CA ASN A 693 -24.40 -6.74 3.93
C ASN A 693 -23.08 -5.92 3.86
N GLY A 694 -22.77 -5.07 4.85
CA GLY A 694 -21.49 -4.33 4.93
C GLY A 694 -21.51 -2.89 4.37
N ILE A 695 -20.31 -2.37 4.12
CA ILE A 695 -20.09 -0.97 3.69
C ILE A 695 -20.02 -0.78 2.17
N ARG A 696 -19.65 -1.84 1.43
CA ARG A 696 -19.56 -1.87 -0.05
C ARG A 696 -20.95 -2.04 -0.69
N ASN A 697 -21.09 -1.85 -2.01
CA ASN A 697 -22.40 -1.90 -2.69
C ASN A 697 -22.92 -3.34 -2.83
N TYR A 698 -22.02 -4.29 -3.09
CA TYR A 698 -22.31 -5.72 -3.21
C TYR A 698 -21.44 -6.53 -2.22
N ARG A 699 -21.90 -7.75 -1.91
CA ARG A 699 -21.11 -8.76 -1.18
C ARG A 699 -20.21 -9.50 -2.17
N TYR A 700 -18.97 -9.81 -1.82
CA TYR A 700 -18.08 -10.58 -2.69
C TYR A 700 -18.66 -11.97 -2.95
N SER A 701 -18.93 -12.31 -4.21
CA SER A 701 -19.60 -13.55 -4.60
C SER A 701 -19.50 -13.84 -6.11
N ARG A 702 -19.19 -15.10 -6.45
CA ARG A 702 -19.28 -15.63 -7.83
C ARG A 702 -20.70 -15.58 -8.42
N ASN A 703 -21.73 -15.36 -7.62
CA ASN A 703 -23.11 -15.22 -8.09
C ASN A 703 -23.33 -13.81 -8.69
N MET A 704 -23.43 -13.73 -10.01
CA MET A 704 -23.72 -12.49 -10.76
C MET A 704 -25.08 -11.83 -10.42
N THR A 705 -25.89 -12.43 -9.54
CA THR A 705 -27.10 -11.82 -8.96
C THR A 705 -26.79 -11.05 -7.68
N GLU A 706 -25.86 -11.53 -6.86
CA GLU A 706 -25.43 -10.90 -5.59
C GLU A 706 -24.32 -9.87 -5.87
N ASN A 707 -23.32 -10.21 -6.70
CA ASN A 707 -22.35 -9.26 -7.24
C ASN A 707 -22.29 -9.28 -8.77
N PRO A 708 -23.06 -8.40 -9.45
CA PRO A 708 -23.04 -8.28 -10.90
C PRO A 708 -21.81 -7.55 -11.45
N SER A 709 -20.82 -7.18 -10.62
CA SER A 709 -19.70 -6.30 -11.00
C SER A 709 -18.77 -6.90 -12.06
N THR A 710 -18.43 -6.06 -13.04
CA THR A 710 -17.54 -6.31 -14.18
C THR A 710 -16.73 -5.05 -14.48
N TYR A 711 -15.71 -5.12 -15.34
CA TYR A 711 -14.81 -3.99 -15.62
C TYR A 711 -15.56 -2.72 -16.11
N LYS A 712 -16.70 -2.85 -16.80
CA LYS A 712 -17.51 -1.69 -17.22
C LYS A 712 -18.36 -1.07 -16.10
N PHE A 713 -18.41 -1.64 -14.89
CA PHE A 713 -19.03 -0.95 -13.74
C PHE A 713 -18.30 0.35 -13.40
N LEU A 714 -16.99 0.43 -13.69
CA LEU A 714 -16.18 1.64 -13.52
C LEU A 714 -16.59 2.80 -14.45
N ASP A 715 -17.45 2.57 -15.45
CA ASP A 715 -18.05 3.62 -16.28
C ASP A 715 -19.38 4.16 -15.69
N LYS A 716 -19.84 3.67 -14.53
CA LYS A 716 -21.12 4.08 -13.91
C LYS A 716 -20.97 5.33 -13.01
N PRO A 717 -22.04 6.13 -12.86
CA PRO A 717 -22.14 7.10 -11.76
C PRO A 717 -21.89 6.41 -10.40
N GLY A 718 -21.13 7.06 -9.51
CA GLY A 718 -20.65 6.50 -8.24
C GLY A 718 -19.28 5.83 -8.32
N TYR A 719 -18.94 5.15 -9.42
CA TYR A 719 -17.69 4.38 -9.54
C TYR A 719 -16.45 5.25 -9.92
N TRP A 720 -16.37 6.44 -9.31
CA TRP A 720 -15.24 7.38 -9.42
C TRP A 720 -14.41 7.44 -8.12
N GLY A 721 -15.01 7.12 -6.97
CA GLY A 721 -14.30 7.00 -5.70
C GLY A 721 -13.50 5.68 -5.62
N VAL A 722 -12.32 5.72 -5.00
CA VAL A 722 -11.40 4.56 -4.95
C VAL A 722 -12.06 3.31 -4.34
N HIS A 723 -12.89 3.46 -3.32
CA HIS A 723 -13.63 2.33 -2.71
C HIS A 723 -14.53 1.58 -3.70
N ALA A 724 -15.29 2.31 -4.52
CA ALA A 724 -16.19 1.71 -5.51
C ALA A 724 -15.40 1.07 -6.67
N ILE A 725 -14.24 1.63 -7.02
CA ILE A 725 -13.31 0.99 -7.98
C ILE A 725 -12.72 -0.30 -7.38
N GLY A 726 -12.32 -0.26 -6.11
CA GLY A 726 -11.73 -1.39 -5.39
C GLY A 726 -12.68 -2.56 -5.18
N GLU A 727 -13.97 -2.30 -4.96
CA GLU A 727 -15.01 -3.33 -4.91
C GLU A 727 -15.04 -4.19 -6.19
N VAL A 728 -14.84 -3.56 -7.37
CA VAL A 728 -14.75 -4.30 -8.64
C VAL A 728 -13.46 -5.10 -8.75
N TRP A 729 -12.35 -4.61 -8.18
CA TRP A 729 -11.06 -5.32 -8.17
C TRP A 729 -11.04 -6.51 -7.20
N ALA A 730 -11.50 -6.31 -5.96
CA ALA A 730 -11.63 -7.36 -4.95
C ALA A 730 -12.49 -8.51 -5.46
N GLU A 731 -13.60 -8.22 -6.14
CA GLU A 731 -14.45 -9.24 -6.77
C GLU A 731 -13.76 -9.99 -7.93
N MET A 732 -12.89 -9.34 -8.70
CA MET A 732 -12.07 -10.04 -9.71
C MET A 732 -11.04 -10.97 -9.06
N LEU A 733 -10.43 -10.56 -7.94
CA LEU A 733 -9.52 -11.40 -7.17
C LEU A 733 -10.24 -12.54 -6.42
N PHE A 734 -11.49 -12.33 -5.99
CA PHE A 734 -12.34 -13.36 -5.40
C PHE A 734 -12.76 -14.41 -6.42
N GLU A 735 -13.16 -14.00 -7.64
CA GLU A 735 -13.41 -14.93 -8.74
C GLU A 735 -12.14 -15.72 -9.13
N LEU A 736 -10.95 -15.11 -9.02
CA LEU A 736 -9.66 -15.78 -9.22
C LEU A 736 -9.36 -16.81 -8.12
N SER A 737 -9.48 -16.46 -6.83
CA SER A 737 -9.18 -17.39 -5.73
C SER A 737 -10.13 -18.58 -5.72
N GLU A 738 -11.42 -18.34 -5.91
CA GLU A 738 -12.43 -19.37 -6.11
C GLU A 738 -12.13 -20.26 -7.34
N SER A 739 -11.73 -19.68 -8.48
CA SER A 739 -11.36 -20.46 -9.68
C SER A 739 -10.09 -21.30 -9.48
N LEU A 740 -9.18 -20.90 -8.59
CA LEU A 740 -8.04 -21.71 -8.19
C LEU A 740 -8.43 -22.79 -7.17
N MET A 741 -9.40 -22.53 -6.28
CA MET A 741 -9.93 -23.54 -5.35
C MET A 741 -10.73 -24.64 -6.06
N ASP A 742 -11.42 -24.33 -7.17
CA ASP A 742 -12.09 -25.34 -8.01
C ASP A 742 -11.11 -26.38 -8.59
N GLU A 743 -9.83 -26.03 -8.84
CA GLU A 743 -8.79 -26.93 -9.37
C GLU A 743 -7.92 -27.57 -8.26
N TYR A 744 -7.51 -26.79 -7.25
CA TYR A 744 -6.53 -27.19 -6.23
C TYR A 744 -7.11 -27.46 -4.82
N GLY A 745 -8.40 -27.24 -4.64
CA GLY A 745 -9.07 -27.31 -3.34
C GLY A 745 -8.72 -26.15 -2.41
N PHE A 746 -9.32 -26.18 -1.22
CA PHE A 746 -9.17 -25.18 -0.16
C PHE A 746 -8.29 -25.72 0.98
N HIS A 747 -7.45 -24.87 1.57
CA HIS A 747 -6.70 -25.15 2.79
C HIS A 747 -7.21 -24.31 3.97
N ALA A 748 -7.50 -24.93 5.11
CA ALA A 748 -8.18 -24.30 6.27
C ALA A 748 -7.33 -23.28 7.07
N THR A 749 -6.15 -22.90 6.58
CA THR A 749 -5.36 -21.78 7.11
C THR A 749 -4.45 -21.22 6.02
N LEU A 750 -4.23 -19.91 6.03
CA LEU A 750 -3.26 -19.25 5.16
C LEU A 750 -1.82 -19.26 5.70
N PHE A 751 -1.60 -19.67 6.96
CA PHE A 751 -0.25 -19.75 7.54
C PHE A 751 0.51 -20.97 7.01
N PRO A 752 1.72 -20.79 6.41
CA PRO A 752 2.56 -21.91 5.99
C PRO A 752 3.17 -22.65 7.19
N PRO A 753 3.50 -23.95 7.05
CA PRO A 753 4.03 -24.76 8.15
C PRO A 753 5.38 -24.22 8.69
N PRO A 754 5.78 -24.63 9.91
CA PRO A 754 7.01 -24.17 10.55
C PRO A 754 8.24 -24.35 9.66
N VAL A 755 9.04 -23.29 9.59
CA VAL A 755 10.12 -23.04 8.61
C VAL A 755 11.10 -24.21 8.47
N ASN A 756 11.50 -24.78 9.62
CA ASN A 756 12.46 -25.87 9.78
C ASN A 756 11.76 -27.23 10.08
N GLY A 757 10.43 -27.28 10.01
CA GLY A 757 9.63 -28.47 10.20
C GLY A 757 9.33 -29.19 8.88
N PRO A 758 9.03 -30.50 8.90
CA PRO A 758 8.46 -31.17 7.74
C PRO A 758 7.03 -30.66 7.51
N ASP A 759 6.69 -30.38 6.26
CA ASP A 759 5.30 -30.16 5.87
C ASP A 759 4.49 -31.45 6.09
N LYS A 760 3.53 -31.40 7.00
CA LYS A 760 2.61 -32.49 7.36
C LYS A 760 1.19 -32.25 6.87
N THR A 761 0.88 -31.06 6.37
CA THR A 761 -0.45 -30.67 5.90
C THR A 761 -0.58 -30.79 4.38
N GLY A 762 0.54 -30.86 3.66
CA GLY A 762 0.56 -30.79 2.20
C GLY A 762 0.44 -29.36 1.69
N TYR A 763 0.84 -28.38 2.51
CA TYR A 763 0.73 -26.95 2.22
C TYR A 763 1.49 -26.56 0.95
N TYR A 764 2.67 -27.15 0.73
CA TYR A 764 3.52 -26.87 -0.42
C TYR A 764 3.44 -27.98 -1.49
N ASP A 765 3.53 -27.56 -2.74
CA ASP A 765 3.55 -28.45 -3.90
C ASP A 765 4.80 -29.33 -3.88
N ALA A 766 4.61 -30.60 -3.51
CA ALA A 766 5.70 -31.56 -3.35
C ALA A 766 6.47 -31.84 -4.65
N GLU A 767 5.88 -31.61 -5.83
CA GLU A 767 6.61 -31.76 -7.09
C GLU A 767 7.53 -30.55 -7.33
N LEU A 768 7.02 -29.33 -7.16
CA LEU A 768 7.80 -28.10 -7.33
C LEU A 768 8.90 -27.98 -6.26
N LEU A 769 8.62 -28.39 -5.03
CA LEU A 769 9.61 -28.45 -3.95
C LEU A 769 10.71 -29.49 -4.29
N ALA A 770 10.35 -30.71 -4.71
CA ALA A 770 11.33 -31.75 -5.00
C ALA A 770 12.13 -31.53 -6.30
N LYS A 771 11.56 -30.84 -7.31
CA LYS A 771 12.21 -30.62 -8.62
C LYS A 771 12.90 -29.25 -8.77
N LYS A 772 12.38 -28.20 -8.12
CA LYS A 772 12.90 -26.82 -8.23
C LYS A 772 13.39 -26.24 -6.90
N GLY A 773 13.14 -26.89 -5.76
CA GLY A 773 13.39 -26.33 -4.43
C GLY A 773 12.44 -25.21 -4.01
N LYS A 774 11.46 -24.81 -4.85
CA LYS A 774 10.55 -23.70 -4.57
C LYS A 774 9.42 -24.12 -3.62
N LYS A 775 9.25 -23.39 -2.52
CA LYS A 775 8.12 -23.48 -1.57
C LYS A 775 6.86 -22.83 -2.17
N VAL A 776 6.23 -23.51 -3.14
CA VAL A 776 5.01 -23.02 -3.82
C VAL A 776 3.76 -23.56 -3.11
N PRO A 777 2.76 -22.73 -2.73
CA PRO A 777 1.53 -23.24 -2.11
C PRO A 777 0.74 -24.18 -3.04
N ALA A 778 0.20 -25.26 -2.47
CA ALA A 778 -0.45 -26.35 -3.20
C ALA A 778 -1.96 -26.16 -3.43
N HIS A 779 -2.61 -25.26 -2.68
CA HIS A 779 -4.06 -25.10 -2.61
C HIS A 779 -4.52 -23.76 -3.18
N GLY A 780 -5.78 -23.67 -3.60
CA GLY A 780 -6.28 -22.55 -4.39
C GLY A 780 -6.27 -21.21 -3.66
N ASN A 781 -6.71 -21.17 -2.40
CA ASN A 781 -6.71 -19.94 -1.60
C ASN A 781 -5.29 -19.46 -1.26
N THR A 782 -4.41 -20.38 -0.84
CA THR A 782 -3.02 -20.04 -0.49
C THR A 782 -2.19 -19.65 -1.72
N LEU A 783 -2.41 -20.32 -2.85
CA LEU A 783 -1.78 -19.95 -4.13
C LEU A 783 -2.30 -18.61 -4.66
N ALA A 784 -3.59 -18.31 -4.51
CA ALA A 784 -4.15 -17.01 -4.94
C ALA A 784 -3.51 -15.84 -4.17
N VAL A 785 -3.34 -15.96 -2.85
CA VAL A 785 -2.68 -14.94 -2.02
C VAL A 785 -1.21 -14.75 -2.44
N GLN A 786 -0.46 -15.83 -2.67
CA GLN A 786 0.93 -15.76 -3.15
C GLN A 786 1.03 -15.08 -4.52
N LEU A 787 0.18 -15.46 -5.48
CA LEU A 787 0.19 -14.88 -6.84
C LEU A 787 -0.22 -13.40 -6.85
N VAL A 788 -1.09 -12.97 -5.94
CA VAL A 788 -1.46 -11.55 -5.77
C VAL A 788 -0.30 -10.75 -5.17
N ILE A 789 0.36 -11.26 -4.12
CA ILE A 789 1.50 -10.58 -3.47
C ILE A 789 2.72 -10.51 -4.39
N ASP A 790 3.08 -11.58 -5.09
CA ASP A 790 4.15 -11.53 -6.09
C ASP A 790 3.77 -10.66 -7.31
N GLY A 791 2.47 -10.60 -7.66
CA GLY A 791 1.97 -9.66 -8.68
C GLY A 791 2.20 -8.19 -8.33
N MET A 792 2.04 -7.80 -7.05
CA MET A 792 2.31 -6.43 -6.59
C MET A 792 3.76 -5.99 -6.83
N LYS A 793 4.72 -6.91 -6.76
CA LYS A 793 6.16 -6.65 -6.99
C LYS A 793 6.52 -6.55 -8.48
N LEU A 794 5.76 -7.25 -9.32
CA LEU A 794 6.03 -7.36 -10.76
C LEU A 794 5.41 -6.21 -11.56
N GLN A 795 4.29 -5.65 -11.09
CA GLN A 795 3.56 -4.57 -11.78
C GLN A 795 4.32 -3.23 -11.76
N PRO A 796 4.17 -2.39 -12.80
CA PRO A 796 4.73 -1.04 -12.82
C PRO A 796 4.09 -0.12 -11.79
N CYS A 797 4.77 0.98 -11.50
CA CYS A 797 4.18 2.13 -10.82
C CYS A 797 2.93 2.61 -11.56
N ARG A 798 1.84 2.94 -10.85
CA ARG A 798 0.52 3.32 -11.40
C ARG A 798 -0.10 2.27 -12.35
N PRO A 799 -0.28 1.02 -11.91
CA PRO A 799 -0.85 -0.02 -12.76
C PRO A 799 -2.34 0.26 -13.09
N SER A 800 -2.78 -0.10 -14.30
CA SER A 800 -4.20 -0.30 -14.59
C SER A 800 -4.65 -1.71 -14.16
N PHE A 801 -5.95 -2.01 -14.23
CA PHE A 801 -6.45 -3.36 -13.98
C PHE A 801 -5.80 -4.40 -14.90
N GLN A 802 -5.48 -4.07 -16.16
CA GLN A 802 -4.76 -4.96 -17.07
C GLN A 802 -3.33 -5.22 -16.59
N ASN A 803 -2.59 -4.17 -16.21
CA ASN A 803 -1.21 -4.31 -15.72
C ASN A 803 -1.15 -5.21 -14.47
N ALA A 804 -2.08 -5.05 -13.53
CA ALA A 804 -2.14 -5.89 -12.33
C ALA A 804 -2.52 -7.34 -12.66
N ARG A 805 -3.48 -7.58 -13.57
CA ARG A 805 -3.80 -8.92 -14.09
C ARG A 805 -2.58 -9.60 -14.71
N ASP A 806 -1.87 -8.90 -15.58
CA ASP A 806 -0.75 -9.47 -16.33
C ASP A 806 0.51 -9.64 -15.45
N ALA A 807 0.65 -8.84 -14.40
CA ALA A 807 1.62 -9.09 -13.34
C ALA A 807 1.30 -10.33 -12.48
N ILE A 808 0.02 -10.58 -12.14
CA ILE A 808 -0.42 -11.83 -11.48
C ILE A 808 -0.17 -13.06 -12.39
N ILE A 809 -0.33 -12.90 -13.70
CA ILE A 809 0.04 -13.93 -14.68
C ILE A 809 1.55 -14.15 -14.74
N THR A 810 2.34 -13.08 -14.70
CA THR A 810 3.80 -13.12 -14.65
C THR A 810 4.29 -13.82 -13.35
N ALA A 811 3.59 -13.62 -12.23
CA ALA A 811 3.85 -14.33 -10.98
C ALA A 811 3.66 -15.85 -11.14
N ASP A 812 2.62 -16.29 -11.87
CA ASP A 812 2.42 -17.71 -12.16
C ASP A 812 3.51 -18.29 -13.08
N GLU A 813 4.02 -17.51 -14.04
CA GLU A 813 5.19 -17.91 -14.84
C GLU A 813 6.45 -18.07 -13.97
N ALA A 814 6.75 -17.12 -13.08
CA ALA A 814 7.88 -17.19 -12.15
C ALA A 814 7.78 -18.37 -11.15
N LEU A 815 6.61 -18.53 -10.53
CA LEU A 815 6.40 -19.42 -9.39
C LEU A 815 6.14 -20.87 -9.85
N THR A 816 5.11 -21.08 -10.67
CA THR A 816 4.68 -22.42 -11.10
C THR A 816 5.32 -22.83 -12.43
N GLY A 817 5.57 -21.87 -13.32
CA GLY A 817 5.89 -22.10 -14.73
C GLY A 817 4.69 -21.90 -15.66
N GLY A 818 3.74 -21.03 -15.29
CA GLY A 818 2.62 -20.62 -16.13
C GLY A 818 1.47 -21.64 -16.18
N ARG A 819 1.39 -22.56 -15.19
CA ARG A 819 0.43 -23.68 -15.22
C ARG A 819 -1.02 -23.22 -15.04
N ASN A 820 -1.23 -22.05 -14.44
CA ASN A 820 -2.53 -21.48 -14.12
C ASN A 820 -2.98 -20.37 -15.07
N TYR A 821 -2.15 -19.96 -16.04
CA TYR A 821 -2.47 -18.92 -17.03
C TYR A 821 -3.91 -18.99 -17.55
N CYS A 822 -4.40 -20.19 -17.91
CA CYS A 822 -5.75 -20.37 -18.45
C CYS A 822 -6.86 -20.33 -17.39
N ILE A 823 -6.56 -20.56 -16.12
CA ILE A 823 -7.50 -20.34 -15.00
C ILE A 823 -7.59 -18.84 -14.73
N ILE A 824 -6.44 -18.18 -14.56
CA ILE A 824 -6.33 -16.74 -14.30
C ILE A 824 -7.05 -15.93 -15.39
N GLN A 825 -6.73 -16.19 -16.66
CA GLN A 825 -7.37 -15.51 -17.80
C GLN A 825 -8.87 -15.79 -17.89
N LYS A 826 -9.35 -17.00 -17.54
CA LYS A 826 -10.80 -17.30 -17.53
C LYS A 826 -11.52 -16.57 -16.40
N ALA A 827 -10.93 -16.45 -15.22
CA ALA A 827 -11.49 -15.72 -14.08
C ALA A 827 -11.64 -14.22 -14.38
N PHE A 828 -10.57 -13.55 -14.81
CA PHE A 828 -10.63 -12.13 -15.16
C PHE A 828 -11.53 -11.85 -16.38
N ALA A 829 -11.50 -12.71 -17.41
CA ALA A 829 -12.40 -12.57 -18.56
C ALA A 829 -13.89 -12.74 -18.18
N ARG A 830 -14.24 -13.58 -17.21
CA ARG A 830 -15.63 -13.72 -16.73
C ARG A 830 -16.22 -12.40 -16.23
N ARG A 831 -15.38 -11.51 -15.67
CA ARG A 831 -15.77 -10.16 -15.22
C ARG A 831 -15.36 -9.05 -16.20
N GLY A 832 -15.17 -9.40 -17.47
CA GLY A 832 -14.95 -8.45 -18.57
C GLY A 832 -13.52 -7.92 -18.70
N LEU A 833 -12.56 -8.42 -17.91
CA LEU A 833 -11.14 -8.04 -17.96
C LEU A 833 -10.29 -9.05 -18.76
N GLY A 834 -10.83 -9.58 -19.85
CA GLY A 834 -10.10 -10.45 -20.79
C GLY A 834 -8.99 -9.72 -21.56
N PRO A 835 -8.16 -10.42 -22.35
CA PRO A 835 -6.97 -9.88 -23.01
C PRO A 835 -7.21 -8.60 -23.81
N ALA A 836 -8.33 -8.49 -24.55
CA ALA A 836 -8.63 -7.33 -25.38
C ALA A 836 -9.38 -6.19 -24.65
N SER A 837 -9.59 -6.32 -23.34
CA SER A 837 -10.18 -5.26 -22.50
C SER A 837 -9.24 -4.06 -22.39
N ARG A 838 -9.82 -2.86 -22.31
CA ARG A 838 -9.05 -1.60 -22.32
C ARG A 838 -9.89 -0.42 -21.83
N VAL A 839 -9.23 0.58 -21.22
CA VAL A 839 -9.78 1.92 -21.01
C VAL A 839 -9.31 2.85 -22.13
N VAL A 840 -10.16 3.79 -22.55
CA VAL A 840 -9.84 4.84 -23.53
C VAL A 840 -10.29 6.20 -22.99
N GLY A 841 -9.44 7.22 -23.10
CA GLY A 841 -9.76 8.58 -22.65
C GLY A 841 -9.76 8.75 -21.12
N SER A 842 -8.97 7.95 -20.41
CA SER A 842 -8.66 8.18 -18.99
C SER A 842 -7.99 9.55 -18.79
N THR A 843 -8.18 10.14 -17.62
CA THR A 843 -7.61 11.46 -17.27
C THR A 843 -6.81 11.37 -15.96
N PRO A 844 -5.98 12.39 -15.66
CA PRO A 844 -5.44 12.64 -14.31
C PRO A 844 -6.43 12.48 -13.14
N TRP A 845 -7.72 12.68 -13.38
CA TRP A 845 -8.79 12.64 -12.37
C TRP A 845 -9.63 11.36 -12.45
N GLY A 846 -9.13 10.32 -13.13
CA GLY A 846 -9.85 9.08 -13.41
C GLY A 846 -10.72 9.17 -14.68
N GLY A 847 -11.85 8.47 -14.68
CA GLY A 847 -12.75 8.38 -15.83
C GLY A 847 -12.24 7.44 -16.93
N GLY A 848 -12.34 7.89 -18.19
CA GLY A 848 -12.24 7.03 -19.38
C GLY A 848 -13.47 6.14 -19.58
N SER A 849 -13.60 5.52 -20.75
CA SER A 849 -14.61 4.49 -20.99
C SER A 849 -13.96 3.14 -21.31
N ARG A 850 -14.52 2.09 -20.73
CA ARG A 850 -13.97 0.74 -20.77
C ARG A 850 -14.66 -0.13 -21.81
N THR A 851 -13.84 -0.81 -22.60
CA THR A 851 -14.26 -1.95 -23.42
C THR A 851 -13.95 -3.21 -22.64
N GLU A 852 -14.96 -4.05 -22.44
CA GLU A 852 -14.80 -5.37 -21.84
C GLU A 852 -14.38 -6.40 -22.89
N ASP A 853 -13.70 -7.43 -22.42
CA ASP A 853 -13.48 -8.66 -23.16
C ASP A 853 -13.82 -9.86 -22.26
N TYR A 854 -14.61 -10.78 -22.80
CA TYR A 854 -15.03 -12.02 -22.13
C TYR A 854 -14.37 -13.26 -22.78
N SER A 855 -13.47 -13.04 -23.74
CA SER A 855 -12.81 -14.09 -24.52
C SER A 855 -11.59 -14.62 -23.77
N PRO A 856 -11.51 -15.90 -23.38
CA PRO A 856 -10.24 -16.47 -22.96
C PRO A 856 -9.28 -16.52 -24.17
N PRO A 857 -7.96 -16.40 -23.96
CA PRO A 857 -6.95 -16.56 -25.01
C PRO A 857 -7.15 -17.85 -25.81
N ALA A 858 -6.83 -17.84 -27.10
CA ALA A 858 -7.03 -19.01 -27.97
C ALA A 858 -6.36 -20.30 -27.45
N ARG A 859 -5.21 -20.19 -26.74
CA ARG A 859 -4.53 -21.33 -26.08
C ARG A 859 -5.28 -21.93 -24.88
N CYS A 860 -6.38 -21.29 -24.46
CA CYS A 860 -7.22 -21.65 -23.31
C CYS A 860 -8.66 -22.02 -23.70
N VAL A 861 -8.99 -21.99 -24.99
CA VAL A 861 -10.27 -22.51 -25.50
C VAL A 861 -10.14 -24.03 -25.61
N ASP A 862 -10.99 -24.75 -24.87
CA ASP A 862 -10.99 -26.22 -24.87
C ASP A 862 -11.58 -26.77 -26.18
N ASP A 863 -10.73 -27.37 -27.02
CA ASP A 863 -11.09 -28.13 -28.22
C ASP A 863 -12.06 -29.28 -27.87
N GLY A 864 -13.35 -29.00 -28.00
CA GLY A 864 -14.43 -29.81 -27.44
C GLY A 864 -14.42 -31.27 -27.91
N GLY A 865 -14.02 -32.19 -27.02
CA GLY A 865 -14.26 -33.63 -27.20
C GLY A 865 -13.07 -34.57 -27.00
N LYS A 866 -11.83 -34.08 -26.87
CA LYS A 866 -10.68 -34.95 -26.55
C LYS A 866 -10.37 -34.98 -25.05
N LYS A 867 -11.11 -35.83 -24.33
CA LYS A 867 -10.79 -36.20 -22.94
C LYS A 867 -9.30 -36.58 -22.82
N LYS A 868 -8.50 -35.78 -22.10
CA LYS A 868 -7.18 -36.20 -21.62
C LYS A 868 -7.36 -37.54 -20.90
N LYS A 869 -6.55 -38.55 -21.25
CA LYS A 869 -6.68 -39.90 -20.65
C LYS A 869 -6.48 -39.76 -19.14
N LYS A 870 -7.42 -40.28 -18.35
CA LYS A 870 -7.26 -40.38 -16.89
C LYS A 870 -5.96 -41.13 -16.58
N ALA A 871 -5.12 -40.57 -15.71
CA ALA A 871 -4.10 -41.35 -15.02
C ALA A 871 -4.76 -42.48 -14.20
N PRO A 872 -4.09 -43.61 -13.93
CA PRO A 872 -4.73 -44.78 -13.35
C PRO A 872 -5.23 -44.55 -11.91
N LYS A 873 -6.46 -44.99 -11.62
CA LYS A 873 -6.96 -45.09 -10.24
C LYS A 873 -6.49 -46.40 -9.59
N SER A 874 -5.45 -46.36 -8.76
CA SER A 874 -5.11 -47.33 -7.71
C SER A 874 -3.76 -46.92 -7.07
N PHE A 875 -3.49 -47.08 -5.78
CA PHE A 875 -4.11 -47.97 -4.78
C PHE A 875 -4.52 -47.27 -3.48
N SER A 876 -5.39 -47.95 -2.74
CA SER A 876 -5.64 -47.73 -1.31
C SER A 876 -4.90 -48.80 -0.49
N ALA A 877 -4.08 -48.37 0.48
CA ALA A 877 -3.66 -49.13 1.66
C ALA A 877 -3.12 -48.14 2.69
#